data_AF-A0A7J7TCB8-F1
#
_entry.id   AF-A0A7J7TCB8-F1
#
_cell.length_a   1.000
_cell.length_b   1.000
_cell.length_c   1.000
_cell.angle_alpha   90.00
_cell.angle_beta   90.00
_cell.angle_gamma   90.00
#
_symmetry.space_group_name_H-M   'P 1'
#
loop_
_entity.id
_entity.type
_entity.pdbx_description
1 polymer ?
#
loop_
_entity_poly.entity_id
_entity_poly.type
_entity_poly.pdbx_seq_one_letter_code
_entity_poly.pdbx_strand_id
1 'polypeptide(L)'
;MELRPYQWEVIMPALEGKNIIIWLPTGAGKTRAAAYVAKRHLETVDRAKVVVLVNRVHLVTQHREEFSHMLGGRWAISTLSGDMGLRPGFGHLARKNDLLICTAELLQIALTSSEEDEHVELNEFSLLVVDECHHTHKDTVYNVILSRYLEHKLRRTRPLPQVLGLTASPGTGRATKLDGAIEHILQLCANLDTWRIMSPQNHRPQLQEHCHQPCKQYDLCHRRSQDPFGDMLKKLMDQIHDRLEMPNLSRDFGTQMYEQQVVELSQNAAEAGLQQQRVFALHLRRYNDALLIHDTVRAVDALAVLRDFYDRERTTKTQILRAERWLLALFDDNKNELALLATHGPENPKLEMLEQILKKQFRSSGSPRGVIFTCTRQSTHSLLLWLQQQPGLQTVGIRAQLLIGAGNSSQTIHMTQRDQQEVIRKFRDGTLNLLVATSVAEEGLDIPQCNVVVRYGLLTNEISMVQARGRARAEQSVYSFVATHGSRELRREQTNEALETLMERAVAAVQEMDQAEYQAKIRDLQRAAVVRRAAQAAQQESQRQQFQAELVRLLCINCMVAVGHGNDLQKVEGAHHVNVNPNFSIYYNVSEKPVVMDRVFKDWKPGGVISCKTCGEVWGLQIIYKSVKLPVLKVRSMLLETPRGRVQAKKWSRVPFPVPDFNYVQYCAQSLSDLSLN
;
A
#
# COMPACT_ATOMS: atom_id res chain seq x y z
N MET A 1 35.88 0.03 0.56
CA MET A 1 35.11 1.28 0.72
C MET A 1 34.81 1.45 2.19
N GLU A 2 35.19 2.57 2.78
CA GLU A 2 35.14 2.78 4.24
C GLU A 2 33.82 3.41 4.68
N LEU A 3 33.41 3.09 5.92
CA LEU A 3 32.32 3.77 6.59
C LEU A 3 32.73 5.17 7.01
N ARG A 4 31.77 6.09 7.00
CA ARG A 4 31.98 7.45 7.50
C ARG A 4 32.00 7.47 9.02
N PRO A 5 32.65 8.45 9.67
CA PRO A 5 32.70 8.55 11.12
C PRO A 5 31.31 8.52 11.82
N TYR A 6 30.31 9.24 11.29
CA TYR A 6 28.95 9.16 11.85
C TYR A 6 28.28 7.79 11.66
N GLN A 7 28.68 7.01 10.64
CA GLN A 7 28.18 5.65 10.44
C GLN A 7 28.84 4.70 11.43
N TRP A 8 30.14 4.88 11.70
CA TRP A 8 30.86 4.16 12.74
C TRP A 8 30.23 4.38 14.12
N GLU A 9 29.94 5.63 14.47
CA GLU A 9 29.34 5.99 15.76
C GLU A 9 28.04 5.23 16.05
N VAL A 10 27.14 5.13 15.06
CA VAL A 10 25.81 4.54 15.28
C VAL A 10 25.80 3.01 15.28
N ILE A 11 26.83 2.35 14.74
CA ILE A 11 26.86 0.88 14.66
C ILE A 11 27.58 0.21 15.83
N MET A 12 28.35 0.94 16.64
CA MET A 12 29.21 0.33 17.67
C MET A 12 28.47 -0.67 18.57
N PRO A 13 27.30 -0.35 19.15
CA PRO A 13 26.59 -1.33 19.98
C PRO A 13 26.08 -2.54 19.19
N ALA A 14 25.79 -2.41 17.90
CA ALA A 14 25.43 -3.55 17.07
C ALA A 14 26.61 -4.49 16.85
N LEU A 15 27.83 -3.97 16.74
CA LEU A 15 29.04 -4.79 16.65
C LEU A 15 29.32 -5.57 17.94
N GLU A 16 28.81 -5.07 19.08
CA GLU A 16 28.83 -5.75 20.39
C GLU A 16 27.65 -6.72 20.59
N GLY A 17 26.84 -6.97 19.56
CA GLY A 17 25.69 -7.88 19.62
C GLY A 17 24.43 -7.28 20.28
N LYS A 18 24.35 -5.95 20.49
CA LYS A 18 23.13 -5.32 21.02
C LYS A 18 22.09 -5.13 19.93
N ASN A 19 20.81 -5.31 20.28
CA ASN A 19 19.69 -4.96 19.40
C ASN A 19 19.54 -3.44 19.35
N ILE A 20 19.60 -2.82 18.18
CA ILE A 20 19.48 -1.36 18.07
C ILE A 20 18.58 -0.94 16.92
N ILE A 21 18.14 0.32 16.97
CA ILE A 21 17.57 1.03 15.83
C ILE A 21 18.58 2.08 15.39
N ILE A 22 19.05 2.00 14.14
CA ILE A 22 19.84 3.06 13.51
C ILE A 22 18.87 4.11 12.96
N TRP A 23 18.90 5.30 13.57
CA TRP A 23 18.17 6.47 13.12
C TRP A 23 19.11 7.45 12.44
N LEU A 24 19.04 7.48 11.11
CA LEU A 24 19.82 8.38 10.26
C LEU A 24 18.93 8.93 9.13
N PRO A 25 19.16 10.18 8.66
CA PRO A 25 18.45 10.74 7.52
C PRO A 25 18.49 9.87 6.26
N THR A 26 17.54 10.10 5.36
CA THR A 26 17.59 9.56 3.99
C THR A 26 18.87 9.99 3.28
N GLY A 27 19.52 9.08 2.55
CA GLY A 27 20.80 9.37 1.87
C GLY A 27 22.05 9.25 2.74
N ALA A 28 21.93 9.17 4.08
CA ALA A 28 23.07 9.02 4.99
C ALA A 28 23.78 7.64 4.94
N GLY A 29 23.32 6.71 4.08
CA GLY A 29 23.93 5.39 3.92
C GLY A 29 23.61 4.39 5.04
N LYS A 30 22.38 4.38 5.55
CA LYS A 30 21.88 3.37 6.52
C LYS A 30 22.15 1.93 6.06
N THR A 31 21.85 1.62 4.80
CA THR A 31 22.12 0.30 4.21
C THR A 31 23.58 -0.09 4.29
N ARG A 32 24.49 0.86 3.99
CA ARG A 32 25.93 0.60 4.03
C ARG A 32 26.40 0.28 5.45
N ALA A 33 25.91 1.02 6.44
CA ALA A 33 26.18 0.76 7.84
C ALA A 33 25.68 -0.65 8.25
N ALA A 34 24.46 -1.02 7.85
CA ALA A 34 23.90 -2.35 8.10
C ALA A 34 24.69 -3.48 7.42
N ALA A 35 25.12 -3.27 6.17
CA ALA A 35 25.94 -4.23 5.44
C ALA A 35 27.29 -4.47 6.13
N TYR A 36 27.88 -3.43 6.74
CA TYR A 36 29.09 -3.58 7.53
C TYR A 36 28.86 -4.37 8.82
N VAL A 37 27.77 -4.11 9.54
CA VAL A 37 27.38 -4.90 10.72
C VAL A 37 27.20 -6.37 10.34
N ALA A 38 26.47 -6.65 9.26
CA ALA A 38 26.28 -8.02 8.76
C ALA A 38 27.59 -8.69 8.39
N LYS A 39 28.51 -7.97 7.73
CA LYS A 39 29.86 -8.46 7.42
C LYS A 39 30.61 -8.86 8.68
N ARG A 40 30.67 -7.99 9.68
CA ARG A 40 31.38 -8.28 10.94
C ARG A 40 30.74 -9.44 11.69
N HIS A 41 29.41 -9.48 11.73
CA HIS A 41 28.67 -10.57 12.34
C HIS A 41 28.99 -11.93 11.69
N LEU A 42 29.04 -11.99 10.35
CA LEU A 42 29.44 -13.17 9.60
C LEU A 42 30.92 -13.56 9.79
N GLU A 43 31.79 -12.63 10.17
CA GLU A 43 33.21 -12.88 10.49
C GLU A 43 33.42 -13.41 11.91
N THR A 44 32.57 -13.00 12.87
CA THR A 44 32.82 -13.21 14.30
C THR A 44 31.91 -14.23 14.96
N VAL A 45 30.74 -14.51 14.41
CA VAL A 45 29.75 -15.43 14.98
C VAL A 45 29.85 -16.79 14.29
N ASP A 46 30.01 -17.87 15.08
CA ASP A 46 30.06 -19.23 14.53
C ASP A 46 28.71 -19.60 13.91
N ARG A 47 28.76 -20.23 12.73
CA ARG A 47 27.58 -20.60 11.92
C ARG A 47 26.59 -19.45 11.73
N ALA A 48 27.10 -18.24 11.61
CA ALA A 48 26.30 -17.04 11.42
C ALA A 48 25.39 -17.16 10.18
N LYS A 49 24.14 -16.76 10.36
CA LYS A 49 23.16 -16.61 9.29
C LYS A 49 22.42 -15.31 9.43
N VAL A 50 22.33 -14.56 8.34
CA VAL A 50 21.76 -13.20 8.30
C VAL A 50 20.52 -13.19 7.41
N VAL A 51 19.47 -12.52 7.85
CA VAL A 51 18.32 -12.20 6.99
C VAL A 51 18.02 -10.71 7.02
N VAL A 52 17.89 -10.12 5.85
CA VAL A 52 17.56 -8.70 5.63
C VAL A 52 16.14 -8.62 5.10
N LEU A 53 15.27 -7.97 5.87
CA LEU A 53 13.87 -7.76 5.54
C LEU A 53 13.65 -6.38 4.94
N VAL A 54 12.91 -6.35 3.84
CA VAL A 54 12.50 -5.12 3.16
C VAL A 54 10.98 -5.08 2.96
N ASN A 55 10.42 -3.89 2.83
CA ASN A 55 8.98 -3.67 2.65
C ASN A 55 8.56 -3.55 1.18
N ARG A 56 9.52 -3.45 0.24
CA ARG A 56 9.29 -3.32 -1.21
C ARG A 56 10.18 -4.27 -1.99
N VAL A 57 9.72 -4.73 -3.15
CA VAL A 57 10.49 -5.66 -3.99
C VAL A 57 11.73 -5.00 -4.61
N HIS A 58 11.62 -3.78 -5.13
CA HIS A 58 12.77 -3.09 -5.74
C HIS A 58 13.95 -2.90 -4.76
N LEU A 59 13.67 -2.86 -3.45
CA LEU A 59 14.68 -2.80 -2.41
C LEU A 59 15.52 -4.08 -2.32
N VAL A 60 14.96 -5.24 -2.66
CA VAL A 60 15.72 -6.51 -2.64
C VAL A 60 16.94 -6.43 -3.55
N THR A 61 16.76 -5.96 -4.79
CA THR A 61 17.86 -5.80 -5.75
C THR A 61 18.84 -4.71 -5.32
N GLN A 62 18.33 -3.57 -4.84
CA GLN A 62 19.16 -2.45 -4.41
C GLN A 62 20.05 -2.81 -3.21
N HIS A 63 19.48 -3.47 -2.20
CA HIS A 63 20.25 -3.93 -1.04
C HIS A 63 21.21 -5.05 -1.44
N ARG A 64 20.85 -5.93 -2.39
CA ARG A 64 21.78 -6.94 -2.91
C ARG A 64 23.04 -6.30 -3.47
N GLU A 65 22.94 -5.27 -4.28
CA GLU A 65 24.11 -4.58 -4.83
C GLU A 65 25.02 -4.03 -3.71
N GLU A 66 24.46 -3.29 -2.75
CA GLU A 66 25.24 -2.69 -1.65
C GLU A 66 25.87 -3.75 -0.73
N PHE A 67 25.13 -4.80 -0.35
CA PHE A 67 25.66 -5.89 0.48
C PHE A 67 26.74 -6.69 -0.26
N SER A 68 26.58 -6.95 -1.57
CA SER A 68 27.58 -7.64 -2.38
C SER A 68 28.92 -6.91 -2.36
N HIS A 69 28.86 -5.59 -2.55
CA HIS A 69 30.04 -4.73 -2.57
C HIS A 69 30.75 -4.72 -1.21
N MET A 70 30.01 -4.70 -0.10
CA MET A 70 30.58 -4.70 1.25
C MET A 70 31.18 -6.05 1.66
N LEU A 71 30.53 -7.15 1.29
CA LEU A 71 30.90 -8.51 1.68
C LEU A 71 32.07 -9.07 0.86
N GLY A 72 32.30 -8.54 -0.35
CA GLY A 72 33.45 -8.89 -1.18
C GLY A 72 33.43 -10.33 -1.69
N GLY A 73 32.23 -10.93 -1.84
CA GLY A 73 32.05 -12.27 -2.41
C GLY A 73 32.42 -13.45 -1.50
N ARG A 74 32.81 -13.22 -0.25
CA ARG A 74 33.21 -14.29 0.70
C ARG A 74 32.05 -15.17 1.20
N TRP A 75 30.82 -14.67 1.12
CA TRP A 75 29.63 -15.36 1.63
C TRP A 75 28.57 -15.50 0.55
N ALA A 76 27.81 -16.59 0.61
CA ALA A 76 26.71 -16.87 -0.29
C ALA A 76 25.50 -16.00 0.06
N ILE A 77 25.03 -15.23 -0.93
CA ILE A 77 23.91 -14.30 -0.79
C ILE A 77 22.81 -14.69 -1.76
N SER A 78 21.60 -14.90 -1.23
CA SER A 78 20.39 -15.13 -2.02
C SER A 78 19.36 -14.02 -1.84
N THR A 79 18.63 -13.71 -2.91
CA THR A 79 17.56 -12.71 -2.93
C THR A 79 16.22 -13.38 -3.16
N LEU A 80 15.19 -12.91 -2.48
CA LEU A 80 13.84 -13.48 -2.52
C LEU A 80 12.78 -12.38 -2.54
N SER A 81 11.96 -12.36 -3.57
CA SER A 81 10.89 -11.38 -3.71
C SER A 81 9.65 -12.03 -4.31
N GLY A 82 8.49 -11.43 -4.05
CA GLY A 82 7.20 -11.96 -4.50
C GLY A 82 6.99 -11.98 -6.02
N ASP A 83 7.89 -11.43 -6.82
CA ASP A 83 7.89 -11.48 -8.29
C ASP A 83 8.72 -12.62 -8.87
N MET A 84 9.53 -13.30 -8.06
CA MET A 84 10.25 -14.48 -8.53
C MET A 84 9.23 -15.57 -8.89
N GLY A 85 9.42 -16.15 -10.08
CA GLY A 85 8.60 -17.25 -10.59
C GLY A 85 8.85 -18.55 -9.81
N LEU A 86 9.00 -19.66 -10.53
CA LEU A 86 9.34 -20.93 -9.89
C LEU A 86 10.71 -20.81 -9.20
N ARG A 87 10.74 -21.02 -7.88
CA ARG A 87 11.95 -20.93 -7.05
C ARG A 87 12.10 -22.15 -6.15
N PRO A 88 13.33 -22.47 -5.71
CA PRO A 88 13.52 -23.38 -4.59
C PRO A 88 12.80 -22.85 -3.33
N GLY A 89 12.47 -23.77 -2.43
CA GLY A 89 11.83 -23.43 -1.16
C GLY A 89 12.69 -22.48 -0.32
N PHE A 90 12.02 -21.62 0.46
CA PHE A 90 12.67 -20.61 1.30
C PHE A 90 13.61 -21.28 2.31
N GLY A 91 13.17 -22.37 2.95
CA GLY A 91 13.98 -23.19 3.86
C GLY A 91 15.21 -23.79 3.20
N HIS A 92 15.07 -24.34 1.99
CA HIS A 92 16.21 -24.83 1.22
C HIS A 92 17.26 -23.72 0.96
N LEU A 93 16.81 -22.54 0.51
CA LEU A 93 17.70 -21.41 0.25
C LEU A 93 18.33 -20.88 1.54
N ALA A 94 17.56 -20.82 2.63
CA ALA A 94 18.05 -20.40 3.92
C ALA A 94 19.15 -21.34 4.43
N ARG A 95 19.03 -22.66 4.24
CA ARG A 95 20.05 -23.64 4.64
C ARG A 95 21.33 -23.53 3.81
N LYS A 96 21.22 -23.21 2.52
CA LYS A 96 22.34 -23.16 1.57
C LYS A 96 23.16 -21.86 1.60
N ASN A 97 22.58 -20.76 2.09
CA ASN A 97 23.19 -19.42 2.03
C ASN A 97 23.44 -18.84 3.41
N ASP A 98 24.50 -18.01 3.51
CA ASP A 98 24.86 -17.30 4.73
C ASP A 98 23.99 -16.05 4.95
N LEU A 99 23.55 -15.43 3.85
CA LEU A 99 22.73 -14.22 3.89
C LEU A 99 21.56 -14.29 2.91
N LEU A 100 20.37 -13.91 3.40
CA LEU A 100 19.17 -13.77 2.59
C LEU A 100 18.66 -12.33 2.62
N ILE A 101 18.29 -11.79 1.47
CA ILE A 101 17.60 -10.49 1.35
C ILE A 101 16.22 -10.76 0.80
N CYS A 102 15.17 -10.43 1.55
CA CYS A 102 13.81 -10.77 1.15
C CYS A 102 12.74 -9.78 1.57
N THR A 103 11.61 -9.80 0.86
CA THR A 103 10.41 -9.11 1.32
C THR A 103 9.85 -9.79 2.56
N ALA A 104 9.44 -9.01 3.57
CA ALA A 104 8.95 -9.50 4.85
C ALA A 104 7.89 -10.62 4.74
N GLU A 105 6.99 -10.49 3.77
CA GLU A 105 5.90 -11.45 3.50
C GLU A 105 6.41 -12.86 3.25
N LEU A 106 7.55 -13.02 2.55
CA LEU A 106 8.10 -14.33 2.26
C LEU A 106 8.65 -15.02 3.51
N LEU A 107 9.32 -14.28 4.40
CA LEU A 107 9.74 -14.86 5.68
C LEU A 107 8.52 -15.22 6.54
N GLN A 108 7.47 -14.40 6.55
CA GLN A 108 6.25 -14.73 7.31
C GLN A 108 5.56 -16.00 6.80
N ILE A 109 5.50 -16.19 5.47
CA ILE A 109 5.00 -17.42 4.86
C ILE A 109 5.90 -18.60 5.26
N ALA A 110 7.22 -18.48 5.13
CA ALA A 110 8.17 -19.53 5.47
C ALA A 110 8.09 -19.94 6.96
N LEU A 111 7.91 -18.99 7.88
CA LEU A 111 7.73 -19.26 9.32
C LEU A 111 6.43 -20.02 9.64
N THR A 112 5.43 -19.99 8.76
CA THR A 112 4.11 -20.61 8.98
C THR A 112 3.84 -21.79 8.04
N SER A 113 4.74 -22.04 7.08
CA SER A 113 4.62 -23.14 6.14
C SER A 113 4.75 -24.49 6.85
N SER A 114 3.95 -25.46 6.41
CA SER A 114 4.06 -26.87 6.79
C SER A 114 4.93 -27.67 5.81
N GLU A 115 5.27 -27.11 4.64
CA GLU A 115 6.16 -27.75 3.67
C GLU A 115 7.61 -27.64 4.13
N GLU A 116 8.30 -28.77 4.30
CA GLU A 116 9.68 -28.84 4.85
C GLU A 116 10.72 -28.04 4.05
N ASP A 117 10.55 -27.98 2.73
CA ASP A 117 11.41 -27.22 1.81
C ASP A 117 11.23 -25.70 1.94
N GLU A 118 10.03 -25.25 2.33
CA GLU A 118 9.71 -23.83 2.51
C GLU A 118 9.89 -23.37 3.96
N HIS A 119 9.69 -24.27 4.93
CA HIS A 119 9.69 -23.98 6.36
C HIS A 119 11.05 -23.53 6.90
N VAL A 120 11.03 -22.51 7.76
CA VAL A 120 12.16 -22.05 8.58
C VAL A 120 11.69 -21.63 9.97
N GLU A 121 12.60 -21.63 10.93
CA GLU A 121 12.39 -21.02 12.24
C GLU A 121 13.32 -19.83 12.49
N LEU A 122 12.88 -18.90 13.36
CA LEU A 122 13.66 -17.69 13.69
C LEU A 122 15.04 -18.01 14.29
N ASN A 123 15.17 -19.12 15.02
CA ASN A 123 16.41 -19.53 15.66
C ASN A 123 17.45 -20.12 14.68
N GLU A 124 17.09 -20.29 13.40
CA GLU A 124 18.06 -20.60 12.34
C GLU A 124 18.85 -19.37 11.90
N PHE A 125 18.39 -18.17 12.24
CA PHE A 125 19.07 -16.91 11.97
C PHE A 125 19.77 -16.40 13.23
N SER A 126 20.89 -15.70 13.02
CA SER A 126 21.69 -15.08 14.06
C SER A 126 21.63 -13.55 14.03
N LEU A 127 21.24 -12.95 12.90
CA LEU A 127 21.02 -11.52 12.73
C LEU A 127 19.82 -11.28 11.80
N LEU A 128 18.93 -10.40 12.25
CA LEU A 128 17.76 -9.91 11.55
C LEU A 128 17.91 -8.41 11.30
N VAL A 129 18.11 -8.01 10.04
CA VAL A 129 18.12 -6.60 9.65
C VAL A 129 16.73 -6.22 9.15
N VAL A 130 16.11 -5.19 9.71
CA VAL A 130 14.76 -4.74 9.35
C VAL A 130 14.86 -3.34 8.75
N ASP A 131 14.73 -3.24 7.42
CA ASP A 131 14.73 -1.95 6.72
C ASP A 131 13.38 -1.24 6.83
N GLU A 132 13.39 0.09 6.91
CA GLU A 132 12.23 0.93 7.22
C GLU A 132 11.43 0.40 8.43
N CYS A 133 12.15 0.16 9.53
CA CYS A 133 11.64 -0.53 10.71
C CYS A 133 10.50 0.19 11.44
N HIS A 134 10.23 1.46 11.11
CA HIS A 134 9.06 2.21 11.60
C HIS A 134 7.72 1.56 11.21
N HIS A 135 7.71 0.68 10.19
CA HIS A 135 6.56 -0.17 9.86
C HIS A 135 6.30 -1.28 10.89
N THR A 136 7.12 -1.46 11.91
CA THR A 136 6.94 -2.49 12.96
C THR A 136 5.90 -2.06 14.01
N HIS A 137 4.64 -2.00 13.61
CA HIS A 137 3.52 -1.62 14.48
C HIS A 137 2.22 -2.32 14.07
N LYS A 138 1.26 -2.43 14.99
CA LYS A 138 -0.08 -3.02 14.73
C LYS A 138 0.02 -4.42 14.07
N ASP A 139 -0.75 -4.68 13.02
CA ASP A 139 -0.81 -5.98 12.33
C ASP A 139 0.05 -6.01 11.06
N THR A 140 1.07 -5.17 10.96
CA THR A 140 2.00 -5.22 9.83
C THR A 140 2.85 -6.49 9.86
N VAL A 141 3.34 -6.91 8.69
CA VAL A 141 4.10 -8.15 8.54
C VAL A 141 5.36 -8.17 9.41
N TYR A 142 6.10 -7.05 9.48
CA TYR A 142 7.25 -6.92 10.39
C TYR A 142 6.86 -7.17 11.84
N ASN A 143 5.76 -6.55 12.30
CA ASN A 143 5.34 -6.72 13.68
C ASN A 143 4.83 -8.14 13.94
N VAL A 144 4.23 -8.82 12.96
CA VAL A 144 3.86 -10.24 13.07
C VAL A 144 5.08 -11.13 13.29
N ILE A 145 6.13 -10.96 12.49
CA ILE A 145 7.39 -11.70 12.64
C ILE A 145 8.01 -11.42 14.02
N LEU A 146 8.12 -10.15 14.39
CA LEU A 146 8.75 -9.76 15.65
C LEU A 146 7.91 -10.07 16.89
N SER A 147 6.59 -10.22 16.75
CA SER A 147 5.78 -10.70 17.88
C SER A 147 6.02 -12.19 18.16
N ARG A 148 6.26 -13.01 17.13
CA ARG A 148 6.73 -14.40 17.32
C ARG A 148 8.11 -14.44 17.99
N TYR A 149 9.01 -13.52 17.60
CA TYR A 149 10.29 -13.31 18.29
C TYR A 149 10.06 -13.01 19.78
N LEU A 150 9.16 -12.08 20.11
CA LEU A 150 8.87 -11.69 21.50
C LEU A 150 8.23 -12.84 22.30
N GLU A 151 7.35 -13.63 21.69
CA GLU A 151 6.80 -14.84 22.32
C GLU A 151 7.90 -15.84 22.69
N HIS A 152 8.83 -16.11 21.77
CA HIS A 152 9.97 -16.98 22.03
C HIS A 152 10.89 -16.41 23.12
N LYS A 153 11.12 -15.08 23.10
CA LYS A 153 11.94 -14.37 24.09
C LYS A 153 11.35 -14.51 25.50
N LEU A 154 10.04 -14.24 25.64
CA LEU A 154 9.37 -14.29 26.94
C LEU A 154 9.25 -15.72 27.48
N ARG A 155 9.09 -16.71 26.60
CA ARG A 155 9.08 -18.13 26.98
C ARG A 155 10.48 -18.73 27.21
N ARG A 156 11.56 -18.02 26.81
CA ARG A 156 12.96 -18.46 26.90
C ARG A 156 13.20 -19.83 26.26
N THR A 157 12.56 -20.07 25.12
CA THR A 157 12.52 -21.41 24.50
C THR A 157 13.71 -21.73 23.62
N ARG A 158 14.25 -20.74 22.90
CA ARG A 158 15.29 -20.92 21.87
C ARG A 158 16.21 -19.70 21.80
N PRO A 159 17.46 -19.85 21.32
CA PRO A 159 18.30 -18.71 20.97
C PRO A 159 17.61 -17.88 19.88
N LEU A 160 17.80 -16.57 19.92
CA LEU A 160 17.15 -15.62 19.02
C LEU A 160 18.19 -14.79 18.28
N PRO A 161 17.89 -14.35 17.04
CA PRO A 161 18.79 -13.49 16.28
C PRO A 161 18.93 -12.11 16.94
N GLN A 162 20.09 -11.50 16.79
CA GLN A 162 20.23 -10.06 17.01
C GLN A 162 19.28 -9.29 16.06
N VAL A 163 18.71 -8.18 16.50
CA VAL A 163 17.81 -7.34 15.70
C VAL A 163 18.43 -5.97 15.42
N LEU A 164 18.53 -5.62 14.14
CA LEU A 164 19.02 -4.33 13.66
C LEU A 164 17.94 -3.61 12.86
N GLY A 165 17.28 -2.62 13.45
CA GLY A 165 16.28 -1.79 12.76
C GLY A 165 16.92 -0.59 12.04
N LEU A 166 16.46 -0.26 10.84
CA LEU A 166 16.91 0.91 10.09
C LEU A 166 15.72 1.83 9.82
N THR A 167 15.82 3.13 10.13
CA THR A 167 14.76 4.08 9.78
C THR A 167 15.28 5.51 9.63
N ALA A 168 14.67 6.29 8.74
CA ALA A 168 14.87 7.74 8.70
C ALA A 168 13.95 8.51 9.64
N SER A 169 12.78 7.95 9.95
CA SER A 169 11.75 8.60 10.75
C SER A 169 10.93 7.55 11.49
N PRO A 170 11.10 7.42 12.82
CA PRO A 170 10.24 6.59 13.67
C PRO A 170 8.76 7.04 13.69
N GLY A 171 8.50 8.32 13.38
CA GLY A 171 7.18 8.96 13.45
C GLY A 171 6.65 9.18 14.88
N THR A 172 5.43 9.70 15.00
CA THR A 172 4.79 9.96 16.32
C THR A 172 3.59 9.07 16.62
N GLY A 173 3.26 8.12 15.73
CA GLY A 173 2.11 7.23 15.94
C GLY A 173 0.76 7.95 15.92
N ARG A 174 0.69 9.14 15.30
CA ARG A 174 -0.44 10.09 15.33
C ARG A 174 -0.59 10.86 16.65
N ALA A 175 0.34 10.70 17.60
CA ALA A 175 0.35 11.54 18.79
C ALA A 175 0.71 12.99 18.42
N THR A 176 -0.01 13.94 19.03
CA THR A 176 0.20 15.39 18.88
C THR A 176 0.82 16.01 20.13
N LYS A 177 1.05 15.21 21.18
CA LYS A 177 1.66 15.61 22.45
C LYS A 177 2.90 14.77 22.71
N LEU A 178 3.83 15.32 23.51
CA LEU A 178 5.14 14.70 23.76
C LEU A 178 5.02 13.33 24.43
N ASP A 179 4.21 13.21 25.48
CA ASP A 179 4.06 11.94 26.21
C ASP A 179 3.57 10.81 25.30
N GLY A 180 2.55 11.08 24.48
CA GLY A 180 2.05 10.11 23.51
C GLY A 180 3.07 9.78 22.40
N ALA A 181 3.91 10.74 22.02
CA ALA A 181 5.00 10.48 21.07
C ALA A 181 6.10 9.62 21.72
N ILE A 182 6.47 9.87 22.98
CA ILE A 182 7.40 9.04 23.77
C ILE A 182 6.86 7.61 23.88
N GLU A 183 5.58 7.43 24.22
CA GLU A 183 4.92 6.12 24.26
C GLU A 183 5.00 5.39 22.91
N HIS A 184 4.79 6.09 21.80
CA HIS A 184 4.94 5.51 20.45
C HIS A 184 6.38 5.05 20.18
N ILE A 185 7.38 5.88 20.51
CA ILE A 185 8.80 5.52 20.33
C ILE A 185 9.18 4.31 21.20
N LEU A 186 8.74 4.28 22.46
CA LEU A 186 8.93 3.14 23.36
C LEU A 186 8.23 1.88 22.83
N GLN A 187 7.02 2.01 22.30
CA GLN A 187 6.30 0.87 21.70
C GLN A 187 7.04 0.32 20.48
N LEU A 188 7.60 1.18 19.63
CA LEU A 188 8.44 0.75 18.50
C LEU A 188 9.68 0.01 19.00
N CYS A 189 10.38 0.55 20.00
CA CYS A 189 11.52 -0.10 20.64
C CYS A 189 11.13 -1.46 21.23
N ALA A 190 9.98 -1.56 21.88
CA ALA A 190 9.49 -2.79 22.48
C ALA A 190 9.20 -3.86 21.42
N ASN A 191 8.59 -3.47 20.29
CA ASN A 191 8.30 -4.37 19.18
C ASN A 191 9.59 -4.91 18.52
N LEU A 192 10.63 -4.08 18.40
CA LEU A 192 11.93 -4.45 17.81
C LEU A 192 12.93 -5.02 18.82
N ASP A 193 12.52 -5.19 20.08
CA ASP A 193 13.40 -5.60 21.18
C ASP A 193 14.70 -4.77 21.29
N THR A 194 14.54 -3.46 21.16
CA THR A 194 15.64 -2.50 21.04
C THR A 194 16.28 -2.22 22.41
N TRP A 195 17.62 -2.23 22.44
CA TRP A 195 18.41 -1.78 23.59
C TRP A 195 18.52 -0.25 23.62
N ARG A 196 18.81 0.37 22.47
CA ARG A 196 18.85 1.83 22.31
C ARG A 196 18.63 2.25 20.86
N ILE A 197 18.06 3.43 20.66
CA ILE A 197 18.06 4.11 19.37
C ILE A 197 19.39 4.83 19.19
N MET A 198 20.08 4.58 18.08
CA MET A 198 21.38 5.15 17.76
C MET A 198 21.24 6.24 16.71
N SER A 199 21.73 7.44 17.04
CA SER A 199 21.82 8.60 16.16
C SER A 199 23.14 9.34 16.40
N PRO A 200 23.70 10.05 15.40
CA PRO A 200 24.96 10.77 15.58
C PRO A 200 24.85 11.87 16.64
N GLN A 201 25.77 11.85 17.60
CA GLN A 201 25.93 12.89 18.61
C GLN A 201 27.19 13.71 18.32
N ASN A 202 28.32 13.02 18.11
CA ASN A 202 29.62 13.67 17.95
C ASN A 202 29.90 14.11 16.51
N HIS A 203 29.32 13.44 15.51
CA HIS A 203 29.59 13.69 14.09
C HIS A 203 28.42 14.36 13.34
N ARG A 204 27.59 15.15 14.05
CA ARG A 204 26.47 15.89 13.43
C ARG A 204 26.91 16.89 12.33
N PRO A 205 27.99 17.68 12.49
CA PRO A 205 28.43 18.60 11.44
C PRO A 205 28.79 17.87 10.14
N GLN A 206 29.54 16.77 10.24
CA GLN A 206 29.90 15.95 9.08
C GLN A 206 28.69 15.31 8.40
N LEU A 207 27.67 14.94 9.17
CA LEU A 207 26.41 14.46 8.60
C LEU A 207 25.72 15.55 7.77
N GLN A 208 25.71 16.79 8.26
CA GLN A 208 25.09 17.94 7.57
C GLN A 208 25.83 18.33 6.29
N GLU A 209 27.17 18.29 6.29
CA GLU A 209 27.98 18.50 5.09
C GLU A 209 27.70 17.46 4.00
N HIS A 210 27.39 16.23 4.40
CA HIS A 210 27.14 15.17 3.44
C HIS A 210 25.67 15.06 3.00
N CYS A 211 24.74 15.32 3.91
CA CYS A 211 23.31 15.20 3.68
C CYS A 211 22.69 16.59 3.57
N HIS A 212 22.78 17.17 2.38
CA HIS A 212 22.14 18.44 2.08
C HIS A 212 20.63 18.34 2.22
N GLN A 213 20.02 19.30 2.93
CA GLN A 213 18.58 19.44 2.98
C GLN A 213 18.10 20.26 1.77
N PRO A 214 17.04 19.82 1.06
CA PRO A 214 16.49 20.61 -0.02
C PRO A 214 15.88 21.90 0.50
N CYS A 215 15.91 22.96 -0.32
CA CYS A 215 15.17 24.18 -0.04
C CYS A 215 13.66 23.89 -0.12
N LYS A 216 12.98 23.94 1.02
CA LYS A 216 11.52 23.78 1.09
C LYS A 216 10.83 25.08 0.71
N GLN A 217 9.89 25.02 -0.22
CA GLN A 217 9.04 26.13 -0.61
C GLN A 217 7.55 25.73 -0.64
N TYR A 218 6.69 26.69 -0.31
CA TYR A 218 5.24 26.57 -0.37
C TYR A 218 4.74 27.30 -1.62
N ASP A 219 4.27 26.54 -2.60
CA ASP A 219 3.76 27.06 -3.86
C ASP A 219 2.23 27.07 -3.80
N LEU A 220 1.70 28.16 -3.24
CA LEU A 220 0.28 28.29 -2.93
C LEU A 220 -0.48 28.99 -4.06
N CYS A 221 -1.61 28.41 -4.44
CA CYS A 221 -2.53 29.00 -5.42
C CYS A 221 -3.86 29.40 -4.76
N HIS A 222 -4.61 30.28 -5.41
CA HIS A 222 -5.98 30.59 -5.01
C HIS A 222 -6.95 29.56 -5.59
N ARG A 223 -8.16 29.48 -5.00
CA ARG A 223 -9.26 28.71 -5.60
C ARG A 223 -9.67 29.36 -6.91
N ARG A 224 -10.25 28.56 -7.81
CA ARG A 224 -10.89 29.09 -9.02
C ARG A 224 -11.94 30.12 -8.61
N SER A 225 -11.92 31.29 -9.26
CA SER A 225 -12.90 32.36 -9.04
C SER A 225 -14.29 31.95 -9.55
N GLN A 226 -14.33 31.14 -10.60
CA GLN A 226 -15.53 30.52 -11.16
C GLN A 226 -15.25 29.03 -11.41
N ASP A 227 -16.21 28.16 -11.09
CA ASP A 227 -16.08 26.72 -11.33
C ASP A 227 -17.37 26.13 -11.94
N PRO A 228 -17.74 26.53 -13.16
CA PRO A 228 -19.01 26.14 -13.76
C PRO A 228 -19.13 24.62 -13.96
N PHE A 229 -18.03 23.93 -14.23
CA PHE A 229 -18.01 22.46 -14.31
C PHE A 229 -18.31 21.83 -12.94
N GLY A 230 -17.61 22.26 -11.88
CA GLY A 230 -17.85 21.77 -10.53
C GLY A 230 -19.26 22.08 -10.05
N ASP A 231 -19.78 23.27 -10.34
CA ASP A 231 -21.13 23.69 -9.96
C ASP A 231 -22.21 22.91 -10.71
N MET A 232 -21.99 22.56 -11.99
CA MET A 232 -22.87 21.64 -12.70
C MET A 232 -22.89 20.25 -12.07
N LEU A 233 -21.72 19.69 -11.70
CA LEU A 233 -21.68 18.40 -11.01
C LEU A 233 -22.43 18.44 -9.68
N LYS A 234 -22.26 19.50 -8.88
CA LYS A 234 -23.00 19.69 -7.62
C LYS A 234 -24.51 19.78 -7.86
N LYS A 235 -24.96 20.53 -8.87
CA LYS A 235 -26.38 20.60 -9.27
C LYS A 235 -26.96 19.24 -9.63
N LEU A 236 -26.20 18.38 -10.32
CA LEU A 236 -26.62 17.01 -10.62
C LEU A 236 -26.67 16.15 -9.35
N MET A 237 -25.71 16.30 -8.44
CA MET A 237 -25.72 15.64 -7.13
C MET A 237 -26.93 16.08 -6.30
N ASP A 238 -27.28 17.37 -6.29
CA ASP A 238 -28.47 17.89 -5.62
C ASP A 238 -29.76 17.26 -6.16
N GLN A 239 -29.91 17.15 -7.48
CA GLN A 239 -31.07 16.46 -8.07
C GLN A 239 -31.15 14.98 -7.67
N ILE A 240 -30.00 14.32 -7.52
CA ILE A 240 -29.95 12.94 -7.04
C ILE A 240 -30.35 12.86 -5.56
N HIS A 241 -29.91 13.81 -4.73
CA HIS A 241 -30.32 13.96 -3.34
C HIS A 241 -31.82 14.19 -3.21
N ASP A 242 -32.38 15.16 -3.92
CA ASP A 242 -33.78 15.56 -3.80
C ASP A 242 -34.75 14.44 -4.21
N ARG A 243 -34.30 13.54 -5.10
CA ARG A 243 -35.12 12.43 -5.58
C ARG A 243 -35.30 11.32 -4.56
N LEU A 244 -34.46 11.27 -3.52
CA LEU A 244 -34.49 10.19 -2.56
C LEU A 244 -34.43 10.77 -1.14
N GLU A 245 -35.44 10.46 -0.33
CA GLU A 245 -35.53 10.91 1.05
C GLU A 245 -34.34 10.36 1.88
N MET A 246 -33.21 11.09 1.88
CA MET A 246 -31.95 10.79 2.56
C MET A 246 -31.63 11.93 3.55
N PRO A 247 -32.40 12.09 4.64
CA PRO A 247 -32.31 13.26 5.52
C PRO A 247 -30.96 13.40 6.27
N ASN A 248 -30.15 12.34 6.29
CA ASN A 248 -28.94 12.25 7.11
C ASN A 248 -27.62 12.50 6.36
N LEU A 249 -27.65 12.79 5.05
CA LEU A 249 -26.45 13.12 4.27
C LEU A 249 -26.20 14.63 4.27
N SER A 250 -24.96 15.06 4.48
CA SER A 250 -24.61 16.47 4.23
C SER A 250 -24.50 16.74 2.73
N ARG A 251 -24.58 18.02 2.34
CA ARG A 251 -24.36 18.47 0.95
C ARG A 251 -22.94 19.01 0.73
N ASP A 252 -21.98 18.52 1.52
CA ASP A 252 -20.56 18.92 1.42
C ASP A 252 -19.86 18.19 0.27
N PHE A 253 -20.35 18.38 -0.95
CA PHE A 253 -19.88 17.70 -2.14
C PHE A 253 -18.41 18.00 -2.46
N GLY A 254 -17.73 17.03 -3.07
CA GLY A 254 -16.31 17.13 -3.42
C GLY A 254 -15.39 16.98 -2.21
N THR A 255 -15.82 16.29 -1.16
CA THR A 255 -15.03 16.07 0.06
C THR A 255 -14.88 14.60 0.42
N GLN A 256 -13.80 14.26 1.13
CA GLN A 256 -13.61 12.91 1.69
C GLN A 256 -14.64 12.56 2.76
N MET A 257 -15.17 13.57 3.48
CA MET A 257 -16.20 13.35 4.49
C MET A 257 -17.50 12.90 3.83
N TYR A 258 -17.91 13.59 2.76
CA TYR A 258 -19.05 13.18 1.96
C TYR A 258 -18.84 11.80 1.30
N GLU A 259 -17.63 11.52 0.78
CA GLU A 259 -17.29 10.17 0.26
C GLU A 259 -17.54 9.08 1.32
N GLN A 260 -17.09 9.32 2.57
CA GLN A 260 -17.31 8.38 3.67
C GLN A 260 -18.80 8.17 3.95
N GLN A 261 -19.58 9.25 4.02
CA GLN A 261 -21.03 9.17 4.26
C GLN A 261 -21.75 8.37 3.17
N VAL A 262 -21.47 8.60 1.89
CA VAL A 262 -22.11 7.83 0.80
C VAL A 262 -21.65 6.38 0.76
N VAL A 263 -20.41 6.08 1.15
CA VAL A 263 -19.93 4.69 1.28
C VAL A 263 -20.62 3.96 2.42
N GLU A 264 -20.75 4.59 3.59
CA GLU A 264 -21.46 4.04 4.75
C GLU A 264 -22.94 3.81 4.42
N LEU A 265 -23.57 4.77 3.75
CA LEU A 265 -24.94 4.64 3.28
C LEU A 265 -25.12 3.50 2.29
N SER A 266 -24.20 3.36 1.34
CA SER A 266 -24.19 2.25 0.38
C SER A 266 -24.09 0.89 1.10
N GLN A 267 -23.27 0.80 2.15
CA GLN A 267 -23.13 -0.40 2.98
C GLN A 267 -24.41 -0.69 3.78
N ASN A 268 -24.93 0.30 4.50
CA ASN A 268 -26.14 0.16 5.31
C ASN A 268 -27.36 -0.21 4.43
N ALA A 269 -27.48 0.40 3.25
CA ALA A 269 -28.52 0.06 2.28
C ALA A 269 -28.37 -1.37 1.74
N ALA A 270 -27.14 -1.87 1.56
CA ALA A 270 -26.93 -3.29 1.19
C ALA A 270 -27.42 -4.23 2.30
N GLU A 271 -27.01 -3.97 3.54
CA GLU A 271 -27.37 -4.79 4.71
C GLU A 271 -28.88 -4.74 4.99
N ALA A 272 -29.53 -3.59 4.79
CA ALA A 272 -30.98 -3.42 4.93
C ALA A 272 -31.80 -3.93 3.72
N GLY A 273 -31.17 -4.36 2.61
CA GLY A 273 -31.88 -4.78 1.41
C GLY A 273 -32.48 -3.64 0.58
N LEU A 274 -32.07 -2.38 0.81
CA LEU A 274 -32.57 -1.18 0.16
C LEU A 274 -31.83 -0.91 -1.16
N GLN A 275 -32.10 -1.74 -2.18
CA GLN A 275 -31.35 -1.74 -3.44
C GLN A 275 -31.35 -0.39 -4.17
N GLN A 276 -32.49 0.32 -4.22
CA GLN A 276 -32.56 1.63 -4.88
C GLN A 276 -31.67 2.65 -4.17
N GLN A 277 -31.75 2.73 -2.85
CA GLN A 277 -30.94 3.64 -2.03
C GLN A 277 -29.44 3.40 -2.23
N ARG A 278 -29.04 2.13 -2.30
CA ARG A 278 -27.66 1.73 -2.59
C ARG A 278 -27.17 2.24 -3.95
N VAL A 279 -27.99 2.09 -5.00
CA VAL A 279 -27.64 2.56 -6.36
C VAL A 279 -27.42 4.06 -6.36
N PHE A 280 -28.33 4.86 -5.78
CA PHE A 280 -28.14 6.30 -5.68
C PHE A 280 -26.85 6.68 -4.94
N ALA A 281 -26.55 6.02 -3.82
CA ALA A 281 -25.30 6.23 -3.09
C ALA A 281 -24.04 5.91 -3.92
N LEU A 282 -24.08 4.84 -4.73
CA LEU A 282 -22.98 4.49 -5.63
C LEU A 282 -22.76 5.55 -6.71
N HIS A 283 -23.82 6.10 -7.30
CA HIS A 283 -23.70 7.17 -8.30
C HIS A 283 -23.24 8.49 -7.68
N LEU A 284 -23.79 8.88 -6.53
CA LEU A 284 -23.33 10.06 -5.78
C LEU A 284 -21.84 9.99 -5.46
N ARG A 285 -21.35 8.80 -5.09
CA ARG A 285 -19.91 8.59 -4.92
C ARG A 285 -19.12 8.89 -6.20
N ARG A 286 -19.61 8.47 -7.38
CA ARG A 286 -18.93 8.73 -8.66
C ARG A 286 -18.87 10.20 -9.04
N TYR A 287 -19.94 10.96 -8.78
CA TYR A 287 -19.90 12.41 -8.94
C TYR A 287 -18.93 13.07 -7.94
N ASN A 288 -18.90 12.60 -6.69
CA ASN A 288 -17.95 13.09 -5.69
C ASN A 288 -16.49 12.77 -6.08
N ASP A 289 -16.21 11.57 -6.59
CA ASP A 289 -14.91 11.18 -7.13
C ASP A 289 -14.50 12.13 -8.26
N ALA A 290 -15.43 12.47 -9.17
CA ALA A 290 -15.17 13.42 -10.26
C ALA A 290 -14.84 14.84 -9.75
N LEU A 291 -15.54 15.33 -8.71
CA LEU A 291 -15.22 16.61 -8.06
C LEU A 291 -13.81 16.60 -7.43
N LEU A 292 -13.44 15.53 -6.74
CA LEU A 292 -12.10 15.38 -6.14
C LEU A 292 -11.00 15.33 -7.22
N ILE A 293 -11.27 14.66 -8.35
CA ILE A 293 -10.37 14.65 -9.50
C ILE A 293 -10.25 16.05 -10.10
N HIS A 294 -11.35 16.76 -10.30
CA HIS A 294 -11.37 18.12 -10.87
C HIS A 294 -10.67 19.17 -9.99
N ASP A 295 -10.71 19.03 -8.67
CA ASP A 295 -9.92 19.87 -7.75
C ASP A 295 -8.41 19.62 -7.90
N THR A 296 -8.02 18.43 -8.35
CA THR A 296 -6.62 18.01 -8.47
C THR A 296 -6.06 18.20 -9.88
N VAL A 297 -6.81 17.86 -10.93
CA VAL A 297 -6.35 17.85 -12.33
C VAL A 297 -7.35 18.62 -13.22
N ARG A 298 -7.45 18.29 -14.52
CA ARG A 298 -8.34 18.98 -15.45
C ARG A 298 -9.77 18.45 -15.36
N ALA A 299 -10.74 19.29 -15.72
CA ALA A 299 -12.14 18.91 -15.81
C ALA A 299 -12.38 17.77 -16.83
N VAL A 300 -11.64 17.76 -17.95
CA VAL A 300 -11.74 16.69 -18.95
C VAL A 300 -11.36 15.32 -18.40
N ASP A 301 -10.40 15.26 -17.47
CA ASP A 301 -9.99 14.02 -16.83
C ASP A 301 -11.08 13.51 -15.87
N ALA A 302 -11.72 14.42 -15.12
CA ALA A 302 -12.84 14.09 -14.25
C ALA A 302 -14.05 13.58 -15.04
N LEU A 303 -14.38 14.25 -16.15
CA LEU A 303 -15.48 13.85 -17.03
C LEU A 303 -15.22 12.49 -17.69
N ALA A 304 -13.98 12.20 -18.12
CA ALA A 304 -13.62 10.91 -18.69
C ALA A 304 -13.91 9.75 -17.72
N VAL A 305 -13.55 9.89 -16.44
CA VAL A 305 -13.82 8.87 -15.42
C VAL A 305 -15.33 8.66 -15.22
N LEU A 306 -16.12 9.74 -15.25
CA LEU A 306 -17.57 9.64 -15.10
C LEU A 306 -18.24 9.01 -16.34
N ARG A 307 -17.75 9.31 -17.54
CA ARG A 307 -18.19 8.66 -18.80
C ARG A 307 -17.90 7.17 -18.78
N ASP A 308 -16.66 6.79 -18.46
CA ASP A 308 -16.25 5.38 -18.34
C ASP A 308 -17.14 4.60 -17.37
N PHE A 309 -17.58 5.22 -16.28
CA PHE A 309 -18.50 4.61 -15.34
C PHE A 309 -19.87 4.34 -15.98
N TYR A 310 -20.50 5.34 -16.61
CA TYR A 310 -21.81 5.18 -17.22
C TYR A 310 -21.80 4.26 -18.46
N ASP A 311 -20.71 4.20 -19.21
CA ASP A 311 -20.57 3.26 -20.33
C ASP A 311 -20.48 1.80 -19.84
N ARG A 312 -19.82 1.56 -18.71
CA ARG A 312 -19.81 0.23 -18.06
C ARG A 312 -21.20 -0.15 -17.56
N GLU A 313 -21.91 0.78 -16.94
CA GLU A 313 -23.28 0.54 -16.45
C GLU A 313 -24.23 0.12 -17.59
N ARG A 314 -24.09 0.71 -18.78
CA ARG A 314 -24.87 0.35 -19.98
C ARG A 314 -24.51 -1.02 -20.55
N THR A 315 -23.21 -1.34 -20.59
CA THR A 315 -22.71 -2.55 -21.27
C THR A 315 -22.79 -3.81 -20.42
N THR A 316 -22.86 -3.69 -19.09
CA THR A 316 -22.73 -4.85 -18.19
C THR A 316 -24.04 -5.30 -17.54
N LYS A 317 -25.07 -4.44 -17.47
CA LYS A 317 -26.34 -4.76 -16.80
C LYS A 317 -27.34 -5.38 -17.76
N THR A 318 -27.80 -6.60 -17.45
CA THR A 318 -28.91 -7.24 -18.19
C THR A 318 -30.27 -6.79 -17.68
N GLN A 319 -30.37 -6.44 -16.41
CA GLN A 319 -31.56 -5.90 -15.78
C GLN A 319 -31.27 -4.49 -15.27
N ILE A 320 -31.99 -3.50 -15.80
CA ILE A 320 -31.86 -2.10 -15.41
C ILE A 320 -33.04 -1.69 -14.53
N LEU A 321 -32.74 -1.30 -13.30
CA LEU A 321 -33.69 -0.82 -12.30
C LEU A 321 -34.27 0.54 -12.69
N ARG A 322 -35.44 0.88 -12.14
CA ARG A 322 -36.09 2.19 -12.37
C ARG A 322 -35.19 3.37 -11.98
N ALA A 323 -34.46 3.24 -10.86
CA ALA A 323 -33.51 4.25 -10.39
C ALA A 323 -32.34 4.44 -11.39
N GLU A 324 -31.79 3.34 -11.91
CA GLU A 324 -30.68 3.34 -12.86
C GLU A 324 -31.07 3.98 -14.19
N ARG A 325 -32.27 3.68 -14.72
CA ARG A 325 -32.76 4.33 -15.95
C ARG A 325 -32.79 5.86 -15.82
N TRP A 326 -33.26 6.34 -14.67
CA TRP A 326 -33.29 7.78 -14.44
C TRP A 326 -31.88 8.38 -14.27
N LEU A 327 -30.98 7.71 -13.55
CA LEU A 327 -29.60 8.16 -13.39
C LEU A 327 -28.84 8.21 -14.73
N LEU A 328 -29.06 7.21 -15.59
CA LEU A 328 -28.52 7.18 -16.95
C LEU A 328 -29.04 8.35 -17.78
N ALA A 329 -30.37 8.59 -17.77
CA ALA A 329 -30.98 9.71 -18.48
C ALA A 329 -30.46 11.06 -17.95
N LEU A 330 -30.39 11.25 -16.63
CA LEU A 330 -29.84 12.46 -16.01
C LEU A 330 -28.43 12.76 -16.50
N PHE A 331 -27.56 11.75 -16.57
CA PHE A 331 -26.22 11.95 -17.12
C PHE A 331 -26.24 12.25 -18.62
N ASP A 332 -27.04 11.52 -19.40
CA ASP A 332 -27.14 11.69 -20.85
C ASP A 332 -27.65 13.07 -21.26
N ASP A 333 -28.61 13.62 -20.53
CA ASP A 333 -29.17 14.94 -20.78
C ASP A 333 -28.14 16.06 -20.54
N ASN A 334 -27.16 15.82 -19.65
CA ASN A 334 -26.18 16.83 -19.23
C ASN A 334 -24.76 16.57 -19.78
N LYS A 335 -24.49 15.44 -20.43
CA LYS A 335 -23.11 15.04 -20.83
C LYS A 335 -22.46 15.98 -21.84
N ASN A 336 -23.25 16.62 -22.70
CA ASN A 336 -22.76 17.53 -23.74
C ASN A 336 -22.38 18.88 -23.13
N GLU A 337 -23.21 19.39 -22.21
CA GLU A 337 -22.90 20.61 -21.46
C GLU A 337 -21.69 20.40 -20.55
N LEU A 338 -21.62 19.27 -19.83
CA LEU A 338 -20.42 18.90 -19.06
C LEU A 338 -19.16 18.84 -19.94
N ALA A 339 -19.27 18.36 -21.18
CA ALA A 339 -18.16 18.35 -22.14
C ALA A 339 -17.69 19.76 -22.49
N LEU A 340 -18.63 20.63 -22.83
CA LEU A 340 -18.36 22.02 -23.18
C LEU A 340 -17.67 22.75 -22.01
N LEU A 341 -18.22 22.60 -20.80
CA LEU A 341 -17.66 23.19 -19.58
C LEU A 341 -16.29 22.60 -19.23
N ALA A 342 -16.06 21.32 -19.49
CA ALA A 342 -14.77 20.69 -19.22
C ALA A 342 -13.67 21.17 -20.18
N THR A 343 -14.01 21.47 -21.43
CA THR A 343 -13.07 21.89 -22.47
C THR A 343 -12.81 23.40 -22.46
N HIS A 344 -13.83 24.22 -22.21
CA HIS A 344 -13.74 25.69 -22.26
C HIS A 344 -13.79 26.36 -20.88
N GLY A 345 -13.88 25.57 -19.81
CA GLY A 345 -13.85 26.07 -18.45
C GLY A 345 -12.46 26.62 -18.05
N PRO A 346 -12.40 27.36 -16.93
CA PRO A 346 -11.15 27.88 -16.42
C PRO A 346 -10.17 26.76 -16.06
N GLU A 347 -8.88 27.03 -16.29
CA GLU A 347 -7.81 26.09 -15.95
C GLU A 347 -7.70 25.86 -14.43
N ASN A 348 -6.94 24.83 -14.05
CA ASN A 348 -6.68 24.54 -12.63
C ASN A 348 -5.47 25.36 -12.15
N PRO A 349 -5.62 26.28 -11.17
CA PRO A 349 -4.50 27.08 -10.66
C PRO A 349 -3.34 26.25 -10.10
N LYS A 350 -3.60 25.02 -9.61
CA LYS A 350 -2.53 24.11 -9.18
C LYS A 350 -1.70 23.63 -10.36
N LEU A 351 -2.30 23.39 -11.53
CA LEU A 351 -1.58 22.96 -12.74
C LEU A 351 -0.72 24.11 -13.28
N GLU A 352 -1.25 25.33 -13.29
CA GLU A 352 -0.47 26.53 -13.66
C GLU A 352 0.75 26.69 -12.75
N MET A 353 0.58 26.54 -11.43
CA MET A 353 1.68 26.58 -10.46
C MET A 353 2.71 25.48 -10.74
N LEU A 354 2.25 24.24 -10.99
CA LEU A 354 3.12 23.13 -11.35
C LEU A 354 3.91 23.42 -12.64
N GLU A 355 3.27 24.01 -13.64
CA GLU A 355 3.93 24.41 -14.89
C GLU A 355 5.05 25.42 -14.65
N GLN A 356 4.80 26.44 -13.82
CA GLN A 356 5.80 27.45 -13.45
C GLN A 356 7.00 26.82 -12.74
N ILE A 357 6.75 25.92 -11.78
CA ILE A 357 7.81 25.19 -11.06
C ILE A 357 8.65 24.38 -12.06
N LEU A 358 8.00 23.60 -12.92
CA LEU A 358 8.70 22.75 -13.88
C LEU A 358 9.51 23.58 -14.89
N LYS A 359 8.93 24.67 -15.43
CA LYS A 359 9.65 25.61 -16.31
C LYS A 359 10.88 26.19 -15.62
N LYS A 360 10.76 26.64 -14.37
CA LYS A 360 11.86 27.23 -13.62
C LYS A 360 12.99 26.21 -13.39
N GLN A 361 12.65 25.01 -12.94
CA GLN A 361 13.65 24.02 -12.55
C GLN A 361 14.30 23.31 -13.74
N PHE A 362 13.53 22.99 -14.78
CA PHE A 362 14.03 22.21 -15.92
C PHE A 362 14.68 23.06 -17.03
N ARG A 363 14.55 24.40 -16.98
CA ARG A 363 15.34 25.32 -17.83
C ARG A 363 16.73 25.62 -17.27
N SER A 364 17.01 25.25 -16.01
CA SER A 364 18.32 25.45 -15.41
C SER A 364 19.39 24.66 -16.17
N SER A 365 20.63 25.17 -16.23
CA SER A 365 21.75 24.61 -16.99
C SER A 365 22.30 23.27 -16.48
N GLY A 366 21.65 22.66 -15.48
CA GLY A 366 21.95 21.32 -14.99
C GLY A 366 21.22 20.23 -15.79
N SER A 367 21.52 18.95 -15.50
CA SER A 367 20.70 17.81 -15.96
C SER A 367 19.61 17.56 -14.90
N PRO A 368 18.43 18.20 -15.02
CA PRO A 368 17.45 18.24 -13.95
C PRO A 368 16.72 16.91 -13.87
N ARG A 369 16.45 16.42 -12.65
CA ARG A 369 15.71 15.18 -12.41
C ARG A 369 14.67 15.39 -11.32
N GLY A 370 13.41 15.26 -11.71
CA GLY A 370 12.27 15.57 -10.86
C GLY A 370 11.42 14.36 -10.48
N VAL A 371 10.74 14.44 -9.35
CA VAL A 371 9.64 13.54 -8.97
C VAL A 371 8.43 14.37 -8.55
N ILE A 372 7.28 14.13 -9.17
CA ILE A 372 5.99 14.68 -8.76
C ILE A 372 5.22 13.58 -8.03
N PHE A 373 4.95 13.78 -6.75
CA PHE A 373 4.12 12.90 -5.96
C PHE A 373 2.66 13.38 -5.95
N THR A 374 1.71 12.49 -6.25
CA THR A 374 0.27 12.73 -6.14
C THR A 374 -0.48 11.55 -5.51
N CYS A 375 -1.72 11.75 -5.07
CA CYS A 375 -2.46 10.84 -4.21
C CYS A 375 -2.91 9.55 -4.92
N THR A 376 -3.35 9.64 -6.17
CA THR A 376 -4.05 8.53 -6.84
C THR A 376 -3.43 8.14 -8.18
N ARG A 377 -3.64 6.89 -8.61
CA ARG A 377 -3.18 6.41 -9.92
C ARG A 377 -3.84 7.17 -11.07
N GLN A 378 -5.11 7.51 -10.91
CA GLN A 378 -5.82 8.33 -11.88
C GLN A 378 -5.16 9.71 -11.98
N SER A 379 -4.89 10.37 -10.86
CA SER A 379 -4.20 11.66 -10.82
C SER A 379 -2.81 11.57 -11.46
N THR A 380 -2.02 10.51 -11.21
CA THR A 380 -0.71 10.35 -11.86
C THR A 380 -0.83 10.26 -13.38
N HIS A 381 -1.81 9.50 -13.89
CA HIS A 381 -2.03 9.34 -15.32
C HIS A 381 -2.52 10.64 -15.97
N SER A 382 -3.50 11.31 -15.36
CA SER A 382 -3.99 12.61 -15.81
C SER A 382 -2.91 13.69 -15.82
N LEU A 383 -2.04 13.73 -14.80
CA LEU A 383 -0.89 14.63 -14.78
C LEU A 383 0.10 14.30 -15.91
N LEU A 384 0.37 13.03 -16.21
CA LEU A 384 1.24 12.67 -17.33
C LEU A 384 0.64 13.09 -18.68
N LEU A 385 -0.65 12.85 -18.90
CA LEU A 385 -1.33 13.32 -20.12
C LEU A 385 -1.30 14.83 -20.23
N TRP A 386 -1.53 15.54 -19.12
CA TRP A 386 -1.40 16.99 -19.07
C TRP A 386 0.02 17.43 -19.45
N LEU A 387 1.07 16.87 -18.84
CA LEU A 387 2.47 17.18 -19.15
C LEU A 387 2.79 17.02 -20.64
N GLN A 388 2.28 15.95 -21.28
CA GLN A 388 2.50 15.68 -22.70
C GLN A 388 1.78 16.68 -23.63
N GLN A 389 0.63 17.17 -23.19
CA GLN A 389 -0.24 18.07 -23.97
C GLN A 389 0.05 19.56 -23.73
N GLN A 390 0.76 19.92 -22.66
CA GLN A 390 1.01 21.32 -22.32
C GLN A 390 2.06 21.97 -23.23
N PRO A 391 1.67 22.95 -24.07
CA PRO A 391 2.60 23.59 -25.02
C PRO A 391 3.79 24.24 -24.32
N GLY A 392 3.57 24.84 -23.15
CA GLY A 392 4.61 25.53 -22.39
C GLY A 392 5.72 24.62 -21.85
N LEU A 393 5.49 23.31 -21.77
CA LEU A 393 6.45 22.32 -21.25
C LEU A 393 7.18 21.54 -22.36
N GLN A 394 6.66 21.54 -23.58
CA GLN A 394 7.27 20.84 -24.73
C GLN A 394 8.67 21.39 -25.06
N THR A 395 8.94 22.65 -24.74
CA THR A 395 10.24 23.31 -24.97
C THR A 395 11.28 23.06 -23.88
N VAL A 396 10.92 22.34 -22.80
CA VAL A 396 11.71 22.27 -21.56
C VAL A 396 12.42 20.91 -21.39
N GLY A 397 12.48 20.09 -22.44
CA GLY A 397 13.25 18.84 -22.44
C GLY A 397 12.75 17.78 -21.45
N ILE A 398 11.49 17.87 -21.01
CA ILE A 398 10.88 16.96 -20.04
C ILE A 398 10.55 15.62 -20.71
N ARG A 399 11.05 14.53 -20.12
CA ARG A 399 10.81 13.14 -20.49
C ARG A 399 10.21 12.45 -19.26
N ALA A 400 8.88 12.50 -19.20
CA ALA A 400 8.09 12.06 -18.05
C ALA A 400 7.53 10.65 -18.22
N GLN A 401 7.45 9.88 -17.12
CA GLN A 401 6.81 8.57 -17.09
C GLN A 401 6.12 8.33 -15.73
N LEU A 402 5.12 7.44 -15.71
CA LEU A 402 4.46 7.02 -14.46
C LEU A 402 5.36 6.12 -13.61
N LEU A 403 5.22 6.24 -12.29
CA LEU A 403 5.72 5.26 -11.33
C LEU A 403 4.66 4.99 -10.25
N ILE A 404 3.84 3.98 -10.47
CA ILE A 404 2.73 3.59 -9.58
C ILE A 404 2.89 2.16 -9.07
N GLY A 405 2.24 1.86 -7.94
CA GLY A 405 2.36 0.55 -7.29
C GLY A 405 1.70 -0.58 -8.07
N ALA A 406 2.13 -1.82 -7.81
CA ALA A 406 1.67 -3.03 -8.51
C ALA A 406 0.35 -3.62 -7.99
N GLY A 407 -0.33 -2.98 -7.03
CA GLY A 407 -1.60 -3.49 -6.50
C GLY A 407 -2.69 -3.55 -7.59
N ASN A 408 -3.51 -4.59 -7.64
CA ASN A 408 -4.64 -4.66 -8.57
C ASN A 408 -5.87 -3.99 -7.93
N SER A 409 -6.03 -2.68 -8.09
CA SER A 409 -7.33 -2.02 -7.86
C SER A 409 -8.22 -2.22 -9.09
N SER A 410 -9.54 -2.03 -8.96
CA SER A 410 -10.50 -2.09 -10.07
C SER A 410 -10.33 -0.97 -11.12
N GLN A 411 -9.25 -0.20 -11.04
CA GLN A 411 -8.86 0.83 -12.00
C GLN A 411 -7.95 0.20 -13.06
N THR A 412 -8.12 0.60 -14.32
CA THR A 412 -7.41 0.05 -15.49
C THR A 412 -5.90 0.29 -15.45
N ILE A 413 -5.45 1.33 -14.75
CA ILE A 413 -4.05 1.76 -14.71
C ILE A 413 -3.31 0.98 -13.61
N HIS A 414 -2.40 0.12 -14.04
CA HIS A 414 -1.49 -0.63 -13.17
C HIS A 414 -0.09 -0.66 -13.80
N MET A 415 0.93 -0.88 -12.97
CA MET A 415 2.29 -1.15 -13.42
C MET A 415 2.76 -2.42 -12.78
N THR A 416 3.40 -3.28 -13.55
CA THR A 416 4.02 -4.48 -12.99
C THR A 416 5.35 -4.09 -12.34
N GLN A 417 5.93 -5.01 -11.58
CA GLN A 417 7.20 -4.72 -10.92
C GLN A 417 8.34 -4.61 -11.93
N ARG A 418 8.28 -5.37 -13.03
CA ARG A 418 9.20 -5.26 -14.16
C ARG A 418 9.11 -3.88 -14.80
N ASP A 419 7.90 -3.37 -15.01
CA ASP A 419 7.68 -2.01 -15.52
C ASP A 419 8.30 -0.96 -14.59
N GLN A 420 8.09 -1.11 -13.27
CA GLN A 420 8.68 -0.19 -12.29
C GLN A 420 10.21 -0.20 -12.35
N GLN A 421 10.84 -1.38 -12.38
CA GLN A 421 12.30 -1.51 -12.48
C GLN A 421 12.83 -0.89 -13.77
N GLU A 422 12.16 -1.09 -14.90
CA GLU A 422 12.54 -0.49 -16.17
C GLU A 422 12.45 1.04 -16.13
N VAL A 423 11.36 1.59 -15.58
CA VAL A 423 11.18 3.04 -15.40
C VAL A 423 12.25 3.61 -14.48
N ILE A 424 12.55 2.94 -13.37
CA ILE A 424 13.60 3.35 -12.43
C ILE A 424 14.97 3.32 -13.11
N ARG A 425 15.27 2.29 -13.91
CA ARG A 425 16.53 2.18 -14.66
C ARG A 425 16.67 3.34 -15.66
N LYS A 426 15.64 3.58 -16.48
CA LYS A 426 15.59 4.69 -17.44
C LYS A 426 15.68 6.06 -16.74
N PHE A 427 15.17 6.17 -15.52
CA PHE A 427 15.30 7.38 -14.73
C PHE A 427 16.67 7.55 -14.08
N ARG A 428 17.39 6.46 -13.77
CA ARG A 428 18.77 6.49 -13.27
C ARG A 428 19.77 6.82 -14.39
N ASP A 429 19.62 6.23 -15.57
CA ASP A 429 20.52 6.49 -16.70
C ASP A 429 20.26 7.85 -17.39
N GLY A 430 19.12 8.50 -17.11
CA GLY A 430 18.79 9.84 -17.62
C GLY A 430 17.96 9.84 -18.91
N THR A 431 17.60 8.66 -19.41
CA THR A 431 16.60 8.50 -20.48
C THR A 431 15.29 9.19 -20.09
N LEU A 432 14.89 9.05 -18.83
CA LEU A 432 13.80 9.80 -18.20
C LEU A 432 14.38 10.82 -17.22
N ASN A 433 13.73 11.98 -17.11
CA ASN A 433 14.14 13.03 -16.20
C ASN A 433 12.99 13.58 -15.33
N LEU A 434 11.78 13.04 -15.48
CA LEU A 434 10.66 13.32 -14.58
C LEU A 434 9.85 12.05 -14.29
N LEU A 435 9.55 11.80 -13.02
CA LEU A 435 8.62 10.75 -12.60
C LEU A 435 7.33 11.37 -12.08
N VAL A 436 6.19 10.84 -12.49
CA VAL A 436 4.89 11.13 -11.88
C VAL A 436 4.48 9.92 -11.06
N ALA A 437 4.54 10.03 -9.74
CA ALA A 437 4.51 8.89 -8.83
C ALA A 437 3.41 8.99 -7.78
N THR A 438 2.97 7.81 -7.32
CA THR A 438 2.24 7.67 -6.05
C THR A 438 3.24 7.46 -4.90
N SER A 439 2.76 7.19 -3.68
CA SER A 439 3.61 6.91 -2.51
C SER A 439 4.58 5.73 -2.67
N VAL A 440 4.48 4.96 -3.75
CA VAL A 440 5.41 3.87 -4.10
C VAL A 440 6.86 4.32 -4.25
N ALA A 441 7.08 5.58 -4.63
CA ALA A 441 8.42 6.14 -4.77
C ALA A 441 8.89 6.98 -3.57
N GLU A 442 8.06 7.12 -2.51
CA GLU A 442 8.43 7.90 -1.31
C GLU A 442 9.51 7.20 -0.51
N GLU A 443 9.39 5.88 -0.36
CA GLU A 443 10.30 5.03 0.40
C GLU A 443 11.13 4.14 -0.52
N GLY A 444 12.36 3.85 -0.10
CA GLY A 444 13.23 2.83 -0.70
C GLY A 444 13.83 3.16 -2.06
N LEU A 445 13.26 4.09 -2.83
CA LEU A 445 13.79 4.44 -4.14
C LEU A 445 15.07 5.27 -4.02
N ASP A 446 16.22 4.69 -4.40
CA ASP A 446 17.49 5.41 -4.47
C ASP A 446 17.65 6.15 -5.80
N ILE A 447 17.64 7.49 -5.72
CA ILE A 447 17.82 8.41 -6.84
C ILE A 447 18.85 9.48 -6.43
N PRO A 448 20.15 9.21 -6.60
CA PRO A 448 21.21 10.13 -6.15
C PRO A 448 21.18 11.51 -6.81
N GLN A 449 20.61 11.64 -8.01
CA GLN A 449 20.65 12.86 -8.83
C GLN A 449 19.32 13.65 -8.84
N CYS A 450 18.33 13.30 -8.00
CA CYS A 450 17.08 14.06 -7.98
C CYS A 450 17.28 15.42 -7.30
N ASN A 451 16.96 16.48 -8.05
CA ASN A 451 17.10 17.87 -7.61
C ASN A 451 15.75 18.59 -7.45
N VAL A 452 14.64 17.98 -7.87
CA VAL A 452 13.29 18.55 -7.72
C VAL A 452 12.33 17.51 -7.18
N VAL A 453 11.71 17.78 -6.04
CA VAL A 453 10.58 16.99 -5.53
C VAL A 453 9.38 17.91 -5.41
N VAL A 454 8.29 17.57 -6.09
CA VAL A 454 7.02 18.28 -6.00
C VAL A 454 5.99 17.40 -5.32
N ARG A 455 5.43 17.86 -4.21
CA ARG A 455 4.29 17.23 -3.56
C ARG A 455 3.02 17.95 -3.96
N TYR A 456 2.25 17.30 -4.83
CA TYR A 456 1.13 17.90 -5.52
C TYR A 456 -0.20 17.52 -4.85
N GLY A 457 -0.75 18.43 -4.04
CA GLY A 457 -2.05 18.25 -3.40
C GLY A 457 -2.13 17.02 -2.48
N LEU A 458 -1.05 16.74 -1.73
CA LEU A 458 -0.93 15.53 -0.91
C LEU A 458 -1.38 15.74 0.53
N LEU A 459 -2.18 14.79 1.04
CA LEU A 459 -2.54 14.63 2.44
C LEU A 459 -1.90 13.36 3.00
N THR A 460 -0.70 13.46 3.57
CA THR A 460 0.01 12.31 4.16
C THR A 460 0.37 12.53 5.64
N ASN A 461 1.05 11.55 6.22
CA ASN A 461 1.71 11.68 7.52
C ASN A 461 3.12 12.29 7.40
N GLU A 462 3.71 12.55 8.57
CA GLU A 462 5.04 13.11 8.76
C GLU A 462 6.14 12.20 8.20
N ILE A 463 5.98 10.88 8.30
CA ILE A 463 6.94 9.90 7.76
C ILE A 463 7.04 10.05 6.24
N SER A 464 5.91 10.02 5.52
CA SER A 464 5.85 10.23 4.07
C SER A 464 6.44 11.58 3.66
N MET A 465 6.20 12.63 4.45
CA MET A 465 6.78 13.97 4.20
C MET A 465 8.31 13.93 4.24
N VAL A 466 8.89 13.37 5.31
CA VAL A 466 10.35 13.25 5.48
C VAL A 466 10.95 12.36 4.40
N GLN A 467 10.30 11.23 4.08
CA GLN A 467 10.77 10.27 3.08
C GLN A 467 10.73 10.85 1.65
N ALA A 468 9.68 11.59 1.29
CA ALA A 468 9.57 12.31 0.02
C ALA A 468 10.62 13.42 -0.08
N ARG A 469 10.78 14.23 0.98
CA ARG A 469 11.82 15.28 1.06
C ARG A 469 13.22 14.68 0.86
N GLY A 470 13.44 13.51 1.44
CA GLY A 470 14.68 12.73 1.31
C GLY A 470 15.04 12.19 -0.08
N ARG A 471 14.17 12.35 -1.07
CA ARG A 471 14.48 12.02 -2.47
C ARG A 471 15.24 13.14 -3.16
N ALA A 472 15.07 14.39 -2.74
CA ALA A 472 15.86 15.51 -3.21
C ALA A 472 17.24 15.50 -2.50
N ARG A 473 18.28 15.06 -3.22
CA ARG A 473 19.62 14.81 -2.65
C ARG A 473 20.74 15.61 -3.30
N ALA A 474 20.49 16.14 -4.50
CA ALA A 474 21.45 17.00 -5.16
C ALA A 474 21.65 18.30 -4.37
N GLU A 475 22.84 18.89 -4.48
CA GLU A 475 23.08 20.25 -4.00
C GLU A 475 22.08 21.21 -4.64
N GLN A 476 21.63 22.20 -3.86
CA GLN A 476 20.62 23.17 -4.29
C GLN A 476 19.28 22.56 -4.74
N SER A 477 18.96 21.35 -4.28
CA SER A 477 17.70 20.70 -4.60
C SER A 477 16.50 21.43 -3.98
N VAL A 478 15.35 21.35 -4.64
CA VAL A 478 14.11 22.03 -4.27
C VAL A 478 13.05 21.02 -3.89
N TYR A 479 12.42 21.24 -2.75
CA TYR A 479 11.22 20.54 -2.31
C TYR A 479 10.05 21.52 -2.35
N SER A 480 9.13 21.31 -3.28
CA SER A 480 7.96 22.16 -3.52
C SER A 480 6.71 21.48 -3.00
N PHE A 481 5.92 22.21 -2.21
CA PHE A 481 4.59 21.78 -1.77
C PHE A 481 3.53 22.63 -2.49
N VAL A 482 2.80 22.02 -3.42
CA VAL A 482 1.75 22.68 -4.20
C VAL A 482 0.39 22.43 -3.56
N ALA A 483 -0.24 23.50 -3.11
CA ALA A 483 -1.56 23.45 -2.49
C ALA A 483 -2.35 24.73 -2.72
N THR A 484 -3.61 24.73 -2.33
CA THR A 484 -4.46 25.91 -2.34
C THR A 484 -4.39 26.65 -1.00
N HIS A 485 -4.51 27.97 -0.99
CA HIS A 485 -4.61 28.75 0.24
C HIS A 485 -5.76 28.25 1.13
N GLY A 486 -5.49 28.13 2.44
CA GLY A 486 -6.46 27.71 3.45
C GLY A 486 -6.92 26.24 3.33
N SER A 487 -6.31 25.46 2.43
CA SER A 487 -6.67 24.08 2.16
C SER A 487 -6.31 23.14 3.33
N ARG A 488 -6.91 21.94 3.34
CA ARG A 488 -6.62 20.93 4.37
C ARG A 488 -5.22 20.37 4.22
N GLU A 489 -4.75 20.30 2.97
CA GLU A 489 -3.42 19.89 2.53
C GLU A 489 -2.36 20.76 3.20
N LEU A 490 -2.50 22.09 3.11
CA LEU A 490 -1.57 23.03 3.73
C LEU A 490 -1.50 22.89 5.25
N ARG A 491 -2.66 22.86 5.92
CA ARG A 491 -2.72 22.70 7.38
C ARG A 491 -2.08 21.37 7.81
N ARG A 492 -2.26 20.32 7.02
CA ARG A 492 -1.69 19.00 7.29
C ARG A 492 -0.17 18.99 7.12
N GLU A 493 0.36 19.63 6.09
CA GLU A 493 1.82 19.75 5.89
C GLU A 493 2.48 20.51 7.04
N GLN A 494 1.89 21.63 7.47
CA GLN A 494 2.36 22.39 8.65
C GLN A 494 2.29 21.56 9.94
N THR A 495 1.22 20.77 10.10
CA THR A 495 1.10 19.83 11.23
C THR A 495 2.21 18.78 11.17
N ASN A 496 2.52 18.25 9.99
CA ASN A 496 3.55 17.24 9.82
C ASN A 496 4.96 17.79 10.18
N GLU A 497 5.24 19.06 9.88
CA GLU A 497 6.49 19.72 10.33
C GLU A 497 6.56 19.79 11.86
N ALA A 498 5.49 20.21 12.52
CA ALA A 498 5.43 20.22 13.97
C ALA A 498 5.58 18.81 14.58
N LEU A 499 5.01 17.80 13.93
CA LEU A 499 5.15 16.39 14.33
C LEU A 499 6.56 15.85 14.12
N GLU A 500 7.30 16.30 13.10
CA GLU A 500 8.71 15.97 12.91
C GLU A 500 9.54 16.47 14.09
N THR A 501 9.38 17.73 14.49
CA THR A 501 10.05 18.29 15.69
C THR A 501 9.62 17.56 16.97
N LEU A 502 8.34 17.19 17.09
CA LEU A 502 7.86 16.42 18.24
C LEU A 502 8.50 15.04 18.31
N MET A 503 8.67 14.36 17.17
CA MET A 503 9.34 13.07 17.06
C MET A 503 10.80 13.19 17.52
N GLU A 504 11.54 14.19 17.07
CA GLU A 504 12.94 14.41 17.47
C GLU A 504 13.07 14.57 18.99
N ARG A 505 12.17 15.36 19.61
CA ARG A 505 12.11 15.53 21.07
C ARG A 505 11.77 14.23 21.79
N ALA A 506 10.84 13.45 21.27
CA ALA A 506 10.47 12.17 21.86
C ALA A 506 11.63 11.15 21.79
N VAL A 507 12.35 11.09 20.67
CA VAL A 507 13.53 10.23 20.54
C VAL A 507 14.62 10.65 21.52
N ALA A 508 14.90 11.95 21.64
CA ALA A 508 15.87 12.48 22.61
C ALA A 508 15.49 12.09 24.04
N ALA A 509 14.23 12.28 24.44
CA ALA A 509 13.74 11.89 25.77
C ALA A 509 13.89 10.38 26.03
N VAL A 510 13.66 9.53 25.03
CA VAL A 510 13.87 8.08 25.16
C VAL A 510 15.37 7.72 25.22
N GLN A 511 16.23 8.45 24.51
CA GLN A 511 17.68 8.24 24.54
C GLN A 511 18.33 8.68 25.85
N GLU A 512 17.75 9.67 26.54
CA GLU A 512 18.20 10.21 27.84
C GLU A 512 17.59 9.48 29.04
N MET A 513 16.57 8.64 28.81
CA MET A 513 15.90 7.86 29.85
C MET A 513 16.88 6.95 30.61
N ASP A 514 16.70 6.85 31.93
CA ASP A 514 17.47 5.92 32.74
C ASP A 514 17.36 4.48 32.21
N GLN A 515 18.47 3.76 32.19
CA GLN A 515 18.54 2.45 31.55
C GLN A 515 17.65 1.40 32.26
N ALA A 516 17.51 1.47 33.59
CA ALA A 516 16.68 0.56 34.34
C ALA A 516 15.18 0.87 34.14
N GLU A 517 14.83 2.16 34.12
CA GLU A 517 13.48 2.63 33.77
C GLU A 517 13.08 2.19 32.36
N TYR A 518 13.93 2.45 31.37
CA TYR A 518 13.71 2.06 29.98
C TYR A 518 13.47 0.54 29.87
N GLN A 519 14.34 -0.27 30.46
CA GLN A 519 14.19 -1.73 30.42
C GLN A 519 12.91 -2.21 31.09
N ALA A 520 12.47 -1.58 32.19
CA ALA A 520 11.20 -1.90 32.83
C ALA A 520 10.02 -1.64 31.89
N LYS A 521 9.96 -0.42 31.30
CA LYS A 521 8.91 -0.04 30.34
C LYS A 521 8.87 -0.95 29.12
N ILE A 522 10.03 -1.29 28.54
CA ILE A 522 10.11 -2.20 27.39
C ILE A 522 9.57 -3.59 27.74
N ARG A 523 9.91 -4.15 28.92
CA ARG A 523 9.39 -5.46 29.35
C ARG A 523 7.87 -5.45 29.50
N ASP A 524 7.30 -4.40 30.07
CA ASP A 524 5.85 -4.30 30.28
C ASP A 524 5.11 -4.18 28.94
N LEU A 525 5.62 -3.35 28.02
CA LEU A 525 5.08 -3.21 26.67
C LEU A 525 5.15 -4.52 25.88
N GLN A 526 6.25 -5.29 26.01
CA GLN A 526 6.41 -6.59 25.37
C GLN A 526 5.39 -7.60 25.88
N ARG A 527 5.18 -7.68 27.21
CA ARG A 527 4.17 -8.57 27.82
C ARG A 527 2.76 -8.19 27.36
N ALA A 528 2.41 -6.91 27.42
CA ALA A 528 1.11 -6.41 26.98
C ALA A 528 0.86 -6.71 25.49
N ALA A 529 1.88 -6.58 24.64
CA ALA A 529 1.77 -6.86 23.21
C ALA A 529 1.43 -8.34 22.92
N VAL A 530 2.09 -9.28 23.62
CA VAL A 530 1.83 -10.72 23.46
C VAL A 530 0.44 -11.10 23.97
N VAL A 531 0.04 -10.60 25.15
CA VAL A 531 -1.30 -10.86 25.70
C VAL A 531 -2.39 -10.34 24.77
N ARG A 532 -2.25 -9.10 24.27
CA ARG A 532 -3.19 -8.49 23.33
C ARG A 532 -3.37 -9.32 22.07
N ARG A 533 -2.28 -9.86 21.51
CA ARG A 533 -2.33 -10.70 20.31
C ARG A 533 -3.03 -12.02 20.57
N ALA A 534 -2.74 -12.69 21.69
CA ALA A 534 -3.43 -13.91 22.07
C ALA A 534 -4.95 -13.69 22.22
N ALA A 535 -5.35 -12.60 22.86
CA ALA A 535 -6.76 -12.23 22.99
C ALA A 535 -7.43 -11.95 21.62
N GLN A 536 -6.75 -11.23 20.73
CA GLN A 536 -7.24 -10.96 19.37
C GLN A 536 -7.39 -12.25 18.54
N ALA A 537 -6.44 -13.19 18.65
CA ALA A 537 -6.52 -14.47 17.97
C ALA A 537 -7.71 -15.30 18.47
N ALA A 538 -7.93 -15.37 19.79
CA ALA A 538 -9.08 -16.06 20.38
C ALA A 538 -10.41 -15.43 19.95
N GLN A 539 -10.50 -14.09 19.91
CA GLN A 539 -11.69 -13.39 19.43
C GLN A 539 -11.98 -13.66 17.95
N GLN A 540 -10.95 -13.68 17.10
CA GLN A 540 -11.11 -14.00 15.68
C GLN A 540 -11.59 -15.44 15.48
N GLU A 541 -11.08 -16.39 16.25
CA GLU A 541 -11.52 -17.78 16.17
C GLU A 541 -12.97 -17.94 16.61
N SER A 542 -13.36 -17.30 17.71
CA SER A 542 -14.76 -17.28 18.16
C SER A 542 -15.70 -16.68 17.11
N GLN A 543 -15.30 -15.59 16.46
CA GLN A 543 -16.09 -14.97 15.39
C GLN A 543 -16.28 -15.93 14.20
N ARG A 544 -15.23 -16.67 13.80
CA ARG A 544 -15.30 -17.62 12.69
C ARG A 544 -16.17 -18.84 12.97
N GLN A 545 -16.39 -19.18 14.23
CA GLN A 545 -17.23 -20.32 14.62
C GLN A 545 -18.68 -19.91 14.94
N GLN A 546 -19.08 -18.68 14.61
CA GLN A 546 -20.38 -18.14 14.99
C GLN A 546 -21.57 -18.83 14.28
N PHE A 547 -21.41 -19.24 13.03
CA PHE A 547 -22.45 -19.93 12.26
C PHE A 547 -21.91 -21.14 11.50
N GLN A 548 -22.77 -22.13 11.27
CA GLN A 548 -22.51 -23.19 10.31
C GLN A 548 -22.52 -22.62 8.89
N ALA A 549 -21.56 -23.04 8.07
CA ALA A 549 -21.34 -22.48 6.74
C ALA A 549 -22.55 -22.68 5.80
N GLU A 550 -23.30 -23.78 5.94
CA GLU A 550 -24.51 -24.06 5.15
C GLU A 550 -25.66 -23.08 5.42
N LEU A 551 -25.74 -22.51 6.62
CA LEU A 551 -26.78 -21.54 7.00
C LEU A 551 -26.48 -20.12 6.53
N VAL A 552 -25.31 -19.88 5.95
CA VAL A 552 -24.91 -18.57 5.44
C VAL A 552 -25.05 -18.56 3.93
N ARG A 553 -25.98 -17.75 3.40
CA ARG A 553 -26.15 -17.60 1.95
C ARG A 553 -25.21 -16.52 1.41
N LEU A 554 -24.68 -16.76 0.22
CA LEU A 554 -23.88 -15.80 -0.54
C LEU A 554 -24.79 -15.07 -1.52
N LEU A 555 -24.84 -13.74 -1.42
CA LEU A 555 -25.62 -12.88 -2.31
C LEU A 555 -24.69 -11.94 -3.07
N CYS A 556 -25.03 -11.60 -4.31
CA CYS A 556 -24.32 -10.56 -5.03
C CYS A 556 -24.52 -9.19 -4.34
N ILE A 557 -23.45 -8.46 -4.05
CA ILE A 557 -23.55 -7.17 -3.35
C ILE A 557 -24.34 -6.10 -4.12
N ASN A 558 -24.43 -6.23 -5.45
CA ASN A 558 -25.07 -5.23 -6.30
C ASN A 558 -26.54 -5.54 -6.59
N CYS A 559 -26.86 -6.77 -7.00
CA CYS A 559 -28.23 -7.18 -7.34
C CYS A 559 -28.95 -8.03 -6.30
N MET A 560 -28.27 -8.40 -5.21
CA MET A 560 -28.81 -9.24 -4.12
C MET A 560 -29.31 -10.62 -4.55
N VAL A 561 -29.03 -11.07 -5.79
CA VAL A 561 -29.32 -12.45 -6.20
C VAL A 561 -28.52 -13.43 -5.34
N ALA A 562 -29.17 -14.48 -4.84
CA ALA A 562 -28.51 -15.55 -4.14
C ALA A 562 -27.71 -16.42 -5.14
N VAL A 563 -26.46 -16.71 -4.81
CA VAL A 563 -25.51 -17.37 -5.72
C VAL A 563 -24.90 -18.64 -5.13
N GLY A 564 -25.16 -18.95 -3.85
CA GLY A 564 -24.64 -20.13 -3.18
C GLY A 564 -24.70 -20.01 -1.66
N HIS A 565 -23.98 -20.89 -0.98
CA HIS A 565 -23.88 -20.99 0.47
C HIS A 565 -22.42 -20.98 0.93
N GLY A 566 -22.17 -20.75 2.22
CA GLY A 566 -20.83 -20.70 2.78
C GLY A 566 -20.08 -22.03 2.68
N ASN A 567 -20.79 -23.16 2.70
CA ASN A 567 -20.22 -24.51 2.54
C ASN A 567 -19.77 -24.82 1.10
N ASP A 568 -20.14 -23.99 0.11
CA ASP A 568 -19.60 -24.07 -1.25
C ASP A 568 -18.15 -23.53 -1.33
N LEU A 569 -17.63 -22.91 -0.26
CA LEU A 569 -16.32 -22.25 -0.28
C LEU A 569 -15.21 -23.14 0.26
N GLN A 570 -14.06 -23.11 -0.41
CA GLN A 570 -12.81 -23.70 0.06
C GLN A 570 -11.63 -22.74 -0.19
N LYS A 571 -10.48 -22.96 0.46
CA LYS A 571 -9.27 -22.12 0.31
C LYS A 571 -8.18 -22.86 -0.44
N VAL A 572 -7.74 -22.33 -1.57
CA VAL A 572 -6.53 -22.74 -2.26
C VAL A 572 -5.34 -21.94 -1.72
N GLU A 573 -4.24 -22.62 -1.39
CA GLU A 573 -2.99 -22.03 -0.84
C GLU A 573 -3.26 -21.14 0.40
N GLY A 574 -4.24 -21.49 1.23
CA GLY A 574 -4.61 -20.76 2.45
C GLY A 574 -5.19 -19.34 2.23
N ALA A 575 -5.29 -18.86 0.99
CA ALA A 575 -5.62 -17.47 0.67
C ALA A 575 -6.76 -17.31 -0.35
N HIS A 576 -6.78 -18.13 -1.40
CA HIS A 576 -7.72 -17.99 -2.52
C HIS A 576 -9.04 -18.70 -2.20
N HIS A 577 -10.08 -17.94 -1.88
CA HIS A 577 -11.40 -18.46 -1.54
C HIS A 577 -12.16 -18.80 -2.83
N VAL A 578 -12.27 -20.08 -3.14
CA VAL A 578 -12.91 -20.62 -4.35
C VAL A 578 -14.28 -21.18 -4.03
N ASN A 579 -15.23 -21.02 -4.97
CA ASN A 579 -16.48 -21.78 -4.92
C ASN A 579 -16.28 -23.11 -5.67
N VAL A 580 -16.56 -24.24 -5.00
CA VAL A 580 -16.36 -25.59 -5.53
C VAL A 580 -17.66 -26.26 -6.00
N ASN A 581 -18.79 -25.56 -5.95
CA ASN A 581 -20.07 -26.09 -6.38
C ASN A 581 -20.11 -26.19 -7.92
N PRO A 582 -20.39 -27.36 -8.52
CA PRO A 582 -20.37 -27.55 -9.97
C PRO A 582 -21.41 -26.68 -10.70
N ASN A 583 -22.53 -26.38 -10.03
CA ASN A 583 -23.61 -25.58 -10.58
C ASN A 583 -23.36 -24.07 -10.46
N PHE A 584 -22.28 -23.63 -9.80
CA PHE A 584 -22.01 -22.21 -9.61
C PHE A 584 -21.79 -21.45 -10.93
N SER A 585 -21.35 -22.16 -11.97
CA SER A 585 -21.11 -21.62 -13.32
C SER A 585 -22.32 -20.95 -13.97
N ILE A 586 -23.55 -21.25 -13.54
CA ILE A 586 -24.76 -20.62 -14.08
C ILE A 586 -24.90 -19.14 -13.64
N TYR A 587 -24.26 -18.75 -12.55
CA TYR A 587 -24.43 -17.43 -11.92
C TYR A 587 -23.42 -16.37 -12.37
N TYR A 588 -22.34 -16.76 -13.06
CA TYR A 588 -21.29 -15.82 -13.48
C TYR A 588 -20.92 -15.94 -14.95
N ASN A 589 -20.45 -14.83 -15.51
CA ASN A 589 -19.79 -14.77 -16.81
C ASN A 589 -18.27 -14.74 -16.61
N VAL A 590 -17.52 -15.24 -17.59
CA VAL A 590 -16.05 -15.18 -17.62
C VAL A 590 -15.62 -14.32 -18.79
N SER A 591 -14.70 -13.37 -18.56
CA SER A 591 -14.10 -12.61 -19.68
C SER A 591 -13.32 -13.53 -20.62
N GLU A 592 -13.45 -13.31 -21.92
CA GLU A 592 -12.74 -14.10 -22.94
C GLU A 592 -11.22 -13.98 -22.81
N LYS A 593 -10.74 -12.75 -22.56
CA LYS A 593 -9.32 -12.49 -22.34
C LYS A 593 -8.95 -12.91 -20.91
N PRO A 594 -7.96 -13.81 -20.74
CA PRO A 594 -7.41 -14.11 -19.43
C PRO A 594 -6.83 -12.86 -18.78
N VAL A 595 -6.89 -12.80 -17.45
CA VAL A 595 -6.18 -11.79 -16.68
C VAL A 595 -4.69 -12.02 -16.86
N VAL A 596 -4.00 -11.03 -17.42
CA VAL A 596 -2.54 -11.08 -17.53
C VAL A 596 -1.96 -10.86 -16.14
N MET A 597 -1.14 -11.81 -15.70
CA MET A 597 -0.30 -11.66 -14.52
C MET A 597 1.13 -11.98 -14.93
N ASP A 598 2.05 -11.05 -14.67
CA ASP A 598 3.48 -11.28 -14.92
C ASP A 598 4.07 -12.35 -13.99
N ARG A 599 3.41 -12.62 -12.86
CA ARG A 599 3.83 -13.62 -11.90
C ARG A 599 3.39 -15.01 -12.33
N VAL A 600 4.33 -15.94 -12.32
CA VAL A 600 4.07 -17.38 -12.47
C VAL A 600 3.86 -17.98 -11.09
N PHE A 601 2.75 -18.68 -10.89
CA PHE A 601 2.48 -19.43 -9.66
C PHE A 601 2.77 -20.92 -9.91
N LYS A 602 3.18 -21.63 -8.85
CA LYS A 602 3.62 -23.03 -8.94
C LYS A 602 2.49 -23.95 -9.42
N ASP A 603 1.33 -23.83 -8.77
CA ASP A 603 0.22 -24.77 -8.95
C ASP A 603 -0.99 -24.17 -9.71
N TRP A 604 -0.96 -22.88 -10.05
CA TRP A 604 -2.07 -22.25 -10.77
C TRP A 604 -1.68 -21.15 -11.75
N LYS A 605 -2.62 -20.84 -12.66
CA LYS A 605 -2.52 -19.69 -13.57
C LYS A 605 -3.85 -18.93 -13.64
N PRO A 606 -3.83 -17.61 -13.89
CA PRO A 606 -5.05 -16.83 -14.02
C PRO A 606 -5.85 -17.22 -15.28
N GLY A 607 -7.16 -17.33 -15.11
CA GLY A 607 -8.17 -17.35 -16.18
C GLY A 607 -8.80 -15.97 -16.36
N GLY A 608 -10.04 -15.91 -16.83
CA GLY A 608 -10.78 -14.66 -17.02
C GLY A 608 -11.31 -14.04 -15.72
N VAL A 609 -11.70 -12.77 -15.80
CA VAL A 609 -12.46 -12.07 -14.74
C VAL A 609 -13.83 -12.70 -14.63
N ILE A 610 -14.29 -12.96 -13.40
CA ILE A 610 -15.66 -13.44 -13.15
C ILE A 610 -16.56 -12.28 -12.72
N SER A 611 -17.73 -12.19 -13.33
CA SER A 611 -18.73 -11.16 -13.03
C SER A 611 -20.13 -11.76 -12.92
N CYS A 612 -20.98 -11.12 -12.12
CA CYS A 612 -22.38 -11.49 -11.97
C CYS A 612 -23.07 -11.52 -13.34
N LYS A 613 -23.73 -12.63 -13.66
CA LYS A 613 -24.48 -12.75 -14.92
C LYS A 613 -25.67 -11.79 -15.01
N THR A 614 -26.23 -11.41 -13.86
CA THR A 614 -27.42 -10.52 -13.80
C THR A 614 -27.05 -9.04 -13.93
N CYS A 615 -26.08 -8.57 -13.17
CA CYS A 615 -25.78 -7.13 -13.06
C CYS A 615 -24.35 -6.73 -13.44
N GLY A 616 -23.52 -7.67 -13.87
CA GLY A 616 -22.14 -7.39 -14.28
C GLY A 616 -21.14 -7.10 -13.15
N GLU A 617 -21.59 -7.10 -11.89
CA GLU A 617 -20.71 -6.86 -10.73
C GLU A 617 -19.52 -7.82 -10.73
N VAL A 618 -18.30 -7.29 -10.68
CA VAL A 618 -17.09 -8.09 -10.71
C VAL A 618 -16.91 -8.81 -9.37
N TRP A 619 -16.98 -10.13 -9.39
CA TRP A 619 -16.84 -10.96 -8.19
C TRP A 619 -15.40 -11.36 -7.91
N GLY A 620 -14.55 -11.47 -8.94
CA GLY A 620 -13.19 -11.93 -8.75
C GLY A 620 -12.54 -12.38 -10.05
N LEU A 621 -11.82 -13.50 -10.01
CA LEU A 621 -11.19 -14.10 -11.18
C LEU A 621 -11.27 -15.62 -11.14
N GLN A 622 -11.25 -16.26 -12.30
CA GLN A 622 -11.08 -17.70 -12.41
C GLN A 622 -9.59 -18.04 -12.28
N ILE A 623 -9.26 -19.04 -11.47
CA ILE A 623 -7.92 -19.66 -11.47
C ILE A 623 -7.99 -21.03 -12.13
N ILE A 624 -6.94 -21.39 -12.84
CA ILE A 624 -6.72 -22.73 -13.36
C ILE A 624 -5.71 -23.37 -12.42
N TYR A 625 -6.20 -24.09 -11.41
CA TYR A 625 -5.38 -24.78 -10.41
C TYR A 625 -5.16 -26.22 -10.88
N LYS A 626 -3.92 -26.55 -11.21
CA LYS A 626 -3.54 -27.79 -11.93
C LYS A 626 -4.40 -27.96 -13.20
N SER A 627 -5.31 -28.92 -13.24
CA SER A 627 -6.22 -29.13 -14.39
C SER A 627 -7.65 -28.62 -14.18
N VAL A 628 -7.96 -28.00 -13.05
CA VAL A 628 -9.33 -27.59 -12.68
C VAL A 628 -9.49 -26.07 -12.74
N LYS A 629 -10.63 -25.62 -13.26
CA LYS A 629 -11.01 -24.20 -13.31
C LYS A 629 -11.87 -23.87 -12.09
N LEU A 630 -11.38 -22.99 -11.21
CA LEU A 630 -12.05 -22.62 -9.97
C LEU A 630 -12.32 -21.10 -9.92
N PRO A 631 -13.55 -20.66 -9.62
CA PRO A 631 -13.88 -19.25 -9.47
C PRO A 631 -13.47 -18.72 -8.09
N VAL A 632 -12.50 -17.81 -8.03
CA VAL A 632 -12.06 -17.13 -6.80
C VAL A 632 -12.92 -15.90 -6.54
N LEU A 633 -13.55 -15.84 -5.37
CA LEU A 633 -14.45 -14.76 -4.98
C LEU A 633 -13.75 -13.71 -4.11
N LYS A 634 -14.07 -12.44 -4.35
CA LYS A 634 -13.75 -11.31 -3.49
C LYS A 634 -14.89 -11.14 -2.50
N VAL A 635 -14.60 -11.27 -1.21
CA VAL A 635 -15.59 -11.10 -0.13
C VAL A 635 -16.36 -9.78 -0.21
N ARG A 636 -15.72 -8.69 -0.66
CA ARG A 636 -16.34 -7.36 -0.78
C ARG A 636 -17.43 -7.29 -1.85
N SER A 637 -17.36 -8.18 -2.84
CA SER A 637 -18.35 -8.32 -3.91
C SER A 637 -19.53 -9.22 -3.50
N MET A 638 -19.51 -9.74 -2.27
CA MET A 638 -20.53 -10.60 -1.70
C MET A 638 -21.20 -9.95 -0.48
N LEU A 639 -22.48 -10.24 -0.31
CA LEU A 639 -23.25 -9.97 0.90
C LEU A 639 -23.58 -11.32 1.55
N LEU A 640 -23.32 -11.45 2.85
CA LEU A 640 -23.55 -12.68 3.59
C LEU A 640 -24.89 -12.59 4.31
N GLU A 641 -25.85 -13.42 3.94
CA GLU A 641 -27.12 -13.54 4.66
C GLU A 641 -26.99 -14.65 5.70
N THR A 642 -26.96 -14.25 6.97
CA THR A 642 -26.84 -15.14 8.14
C THR A 642 -28.19 -15.27 8.84
N PRO A 643 -28.35 -16.23 9.77
CA PRO A 643 -29.56 -16.31 10.60
C PRO A 643 -29.87 -15.04 11.42
N ARG A 644 -28.89 -14.14 11.62
CA ARG A 644 -29.07 -12.87 12.33
C ARG A 644 -29.24 -11.66 11.42
N GLY A 645 -29.30 -11.87 10.11
CA GLY A 645 -29.40 -10.81 9.10
C GLY A 645 -28.20 -10.76 8.17
N ARG A 646 -28.18 -9.72 7.33
CA ARG A 646 -27.18 -9.54 6.27
C ARG A 646 -25.98 -8.75 6.77
N VAL A 647 -24.79 -9.18 6.38
CA VAL A 647 -23.53 -8.51 6.76
C VAL A 647 -22.58 -8.41 5.57
N GLN A 648 -21.98 -7.24 5.38
CA GLN A 648 -20.90 -7.07 4.41
C GLN A 648 -19.53 -7.24 5.08
N ALA A 649 -18.86 -8.37 4.80
CA ALA A 649 -17.51 -8.59 5.30
C ALA A 649 -16.46 -7.87 4.44
N LYS A 650 -15.56 -7.10 5.10
CA LYS A 650 -14.47 -6.37 4.40
C LYS A 650 -13.26 -7.26 4.04
N LYS A 651 -13.09 -8.39 4.73
CA LYS A 651 -12.00 -9.36 4.59
C LYS A 651 -12.53 -10.77 4.89
N TRP A 652 -11.98 -11.77 4.19
CA TRP A 652 -12.30 -13.18 4.42
C TRP A 652 -11.99 -13.63 5.86
N SER A 653 -10.96 -13.08 6.49
CA SER A 653 -10.62 -13.41 7.88
C SER A 653 -11.66 -13.01 8.93
N ARG A 654 -12.69 -12.22 8.55
CA ARG A 654 -13.77 -11.73 9.41
C ARG A 654 -15.14 -12.34 9.09
N VAL A 655 -15.20 -13.34 8.20
CA VAL A 655 -16.47 -14.02 7.91
C VAL A 655 -16.87 -14.87 9.13
N PRO A 656 -18.17 -15.00 9.42
CA PRO A 656 -18.64 -15.58 10.67
C PRO A 656 -18.85 -17.11 10.58
N PHE A 657 -18.12 -17.79 9.69
CA PHE A 657 -18.17 -19.24 9.48
C PHE A 657 -16.78 -19.75 9.05
N PRO A 658 -16.44 -21.03 9.30
CA PRO A 658 -15.16 -21.58 8.88
C PRO A 658 -15.16 -21.88 7.37
N VAL A 659 -14.02 -21.67 6.72
CA VAL A 659 -13.77 -22.07 5.33
C VAL A 659 -12.61 -23.07 5.32
N PRO A 660 -12.84 -24.33 4.91
CA PRO A 660 -11.80 -25.37 4.90
C PRO A 660 -10.78 -25.15 3.76
N ASP A 661 -9.65 -25.84 3.85
CA ASP A 661 -8.66 -25.87 2.76
C ASP A 661 -9.13 -26.77 1.61
N PHE A 662 -8.75 -26.40 0.39
CA PHE A 662 -9.15 -27.08 -0.83
C PHE A 662 -8.41 -28.40 -1.00
N ASN A 663 -9.15 -29.50 -1.12
CA ASN A 663 -8.59 -30.82 -1.39
C ASN A 663 -8.77 -31.21 -2.86
N TYR A 664 -7.69 -31.04 -3.63
CA TYR A 664 -7.68 -31.34 -5.07
C TYR A 664 -8.05 -32.79 -5.40
N VAL A 665 -7.52 -33.76 -4.63
CA VAL A 665 -7.76 -35.20 -4.89
C VAL A 665 -9.23 -35.53 -4.66
N GLN A 666 -9.80 -35.04 -3.56
CA GLN A 666 -11.21 -35.23 -3.25
C GLN A 666 -12.12 -34.57 -4.29
N TYR A 667 -11.81 -33.34 -4.71
CA TYR A 667 -12.59 -32.63 -5.72
C TYR A 667 -12.60 -33.38 -7.07
N CYS A 668 -11.45 -33.88 -7.51
CA CYS A 668 -11.37 -34.67 -8.75
C CYS A 668 -12.13 -35.99 -8.63
N ALA A 669 -12.06 -36.67 -7.48
CA ALA A 669 -12.80 -37.92 -7.26
C ALA A 669 -14.32 -37.71 -7.36
N GLN A 670 -14.84 -36.65 -6.74
CA GLN A 670 -16.27 -36.29 -6.79
C GLN A 670 -16.72 -35.90 -8.21
N SER A 671 -15.88 -35.15 -8.93
CA SER A 671 -16.18 -34.75 -10.32
C SER A 671 -16.23 -35.95 -11.28
N LEU A 672 -15.42 -36.99 -11.03
CA LEU A 672 -15.42 -38.23 -11.84
C LEU A 672 -16.62 -39.13 -11.53
N SER A 673 -17.07 -39.19 -10.28
CA SER A 673 -18.29 -39.94 -9.93
C SER A 673 -19.55 -39.36 -10.59
N ASP A 674 -19.63 -38.03 -10.73
CA ASP A 674 -20.75 -37.37 -11.41
C ASP A 674 -20.75 -37.61 -12.94
N LEU A 675 -19.58 -37.89 -13.54
CA LEU A 675 -19.44 -38.29 -14.94
C LEU A 675 -19.82 -39.77 -15.17
N SER A 676 -19.76 -40.61 -14.15
CA SER A 676 -20.14 -42.03 -14.23
C SER A 676 -21.65 -42.30 -14.09
N LEU A 677 -22.45 -41.25 -13.86
CA LEU A 677 -23.90 -41.31 -13.66
C LEU A 677 -24.71 -40.64 -14.79
N ASN A 678 -24.07 -40.23 -15.89
CA ASN A 678 -24.73 -39.67 -17.09
C ASN A 678 -24.54 -40.55 -18.32
#